data_AF-A0A7J8U8M5-F1
#
_entry.id   AF-A0A7J8U8M5-F1
#
_cell.length_a   1.000
_cell.length_b   1.000
_cell.length_c   1.000
_cell.angle_alpha   90.00
_cell.angle_beta   90.00
_cell.angle_gamma   90.00
#
_symmetry.space_group_name_H-M   'P 1'
#
loop_
_entity.id
_entity.type
_entity.pdbx_description
1 polymer ?
#
loop_
_entity_poly.entity_id
_entity_poly.type
_entity_poly.pdbx_seq_one_letter_code
_entity_poly.pdbx_strand_id
1 'polypeptide(L)'
;MKKASNLLLSKFNRQRSIKASPLLSRAYISENSPSSSSSSQFHSTGRHLQCCAKTREKSDLDEAFESGKTSGEMFRVFKDMEACFDERELGIASLKIGLKLDREGEDPEKALSFADRALKVLDQDGKPSLLVAVALQLMGSVSYGLKRFNDSLGYLNKANRLLGRLEEEGIANVENIRPVLHAVQLELGNVKTAMGRREEALLNFKKALEIKEMTLGKDSKELGVGYRDLAEAYVSVLNFKEALPFGLKALEIHRKGLGHSSVEVAHDRRILGVIYIGMEEHEKALKQNQLSQKVLKNWGLSSELLRAEIDAANMQIALGKYDEIINTLKDSKRCLEIACGNLDKKETVSPIEVAEAYCEISMLYENMNEFETAISLLKRTLAILEKRPQEQQSEGGVSARTGWLLLLKGEVPQAIPYLENAVEKLKDSFGSRHFGVGYIYNNLGAAYLELDRPQSATQIFAVAKDILDVSLGPHHADSIETCQNLSKAYSAMGSYTLAIEFQQRVIDAWEGHGPSTEELREARHSLEELKTKARGLKNLNIQEMEKLVSSWFSNKTVPQSYIFPPEARPGNHVIPRCNTIPVVDLSKALAHDRIVIVQQILKASQEFGFFQVVNHGVPENLVTDTMNVFKEFFELPAEDKAGIYSEDLKRPCRLYTSSSNYDHENVHLWRDNLRHPCHPLEDCIKIWPQKPTRYREIVATYSIEAKKLGLRILELLSEGLGLGSGFFGDKLSESLLLSVNHYPPCPDPSLTLGVSRHCDPNLLTILHQGDVYGLQVFKDGEWIGVEPLHNAFVVNIGHQLQIISNNKLKSAEHRAVTNSRVARTTVAFFINPSDDCVIEPDKSLIDTDESPAYKPFQFKEFLLNYSSLMGNPEKCLEPFELHA
;
A
#
# COMPACT_ATOMS: atom_id res chain seq x y z
N MET A 1 20.47 -12.30 -2.78
CA MET A 1 20.28 -11.24 -3.79
C MET A 1 20.61 -11.61 -5.26
N LYS A 2 21.56 -12.52 -5.58
CA LYS A 2 21.90 -12.87 -6.98
C LYS A 2 20.87 -13.72 -7.78
N LYS A 3 19.84 -14.30 -7.15
CA LYS A 3 18.83 -15.14 -7.82
C LYS A 3 17.57 -14.39 -8.29
N ALA A 4 17.35 -13.15 -7.84
CA ALA A 4 16.11 -12.40 -8.05
C ALA A 4 16.03 -11.67 -9.42
N SER A 5 17.16 -11.46 -10.09
CA SER A 5 17.25 -10.67 -11.33
C SER A 5 16.65 -11.37 -12.57
N ASN A 6 16.80 -12.69 -12.71
CA ASN A 6 16.27 -13.44 -13.87
C ASN A 6 14.73 -13.54 -13.89
N LEU A 7 14.07 -13.05 -12.84
CA LEU A 7 12.68 -13.28 -12.55
C LEU A 7 11.75 -12.25 -13.22
N LEU A 8 12.14 -10.98 -13.34
CA LEU A 8 11.19 -9.91 -13.67
C LEU A 8 10.61 -9.92 -15.09
N LEU A 9 11.32 -10.45 -16.09
CA LEU A 9 10.81 -10.51 -17.47
C LEU A 9 10.36 -11.92 -17.87
N SER A 10 10.99 -12.96 -17.33
CA SER A 10 10.48 -14.34 -17.43
C SER A 10 9.12 -14.50 -16.71
N LYS A 11 8.87 -13.70 -15.66
CA LYS A 11 7.59 -13.67 -14.93
C LYS A 11 6.44 -13.01 -15.70
N PHE A 12 6.70 -12.10 -16.65
CA PHE A 12 5.65 -11.31 -17.34
C PHE A 12 5.47 -11.65 -18.83
N ASN A 13 6.53 -12.02 -19.57
CA ASN A 13 6.48 -12.08 -21.03
C ASN A 13 6.19 -13.45 -21.64
N ARG A 14 6.10 -14.53 -20.86
CA ARG A 14 5.71 -15.86 -21.40
C ARG A 14 4.20 -16.09 -21.28
N GLN A 15 3.41 -15.20 -21.84
CA GLN A 15 2.00 -15.50 -22.08
C GLN A 15 1.90 -16.38 -23.33
N ARG A 16 1.49 -17.63 -23.16
CA ARG A 16 1.12 -18.48 -24.30
C ARG A 16 -0.09 -17.85 -25.00
N SER A 17 -0.01 -17.69 -26.32
CA SER A 17 -1.21 -17.54 -27.14
C SER A 17 -2.05 -18.80 -26.94
N ILE A 18 -3.21 -18.66 -26.29
CA ILE A 18 -4.17 -19.75 -26.15
C ILE A 18 -4.88 -19.84 -27.48
N LYS A 19 -4.53 -20.85 -28.29
CA LYS A 19 -5.39 -21.29 -29.39
C LYS A 19 -6.20 -22.47 -28.88
N ALA A 20 -7.52 -22.44 -29.06
CA ALA A 20 -8.41 -23.53 -28.69
C ALA A 20 -7.86 -24.88 -29.18
N SER A 21 -7.80 -25.88 -28.29
CA SER A 21 -7.21 -27.19 -28.58
C SER A 21 -7.82 -27.85 -29.83
N PRO A 22 -7.02 -28.48 -30.71
CA PRO A 22 -7.54 -29.27 -31.85
C PRO A 22 -8.46 -30.42 -31.42
N LEU A 23 -8.44 -30.81 -30.15
CA LEU A 23 -9.33 -31.84 -29.60
C LEU A 23 -10.79 -31.36 -29.52
N LEU A 24 -11.02 -30.05 -29.31
CA LEU A 24 -12.36 -29.48 -29.22
C LEU A 24 -13.09 -29.51 -30.57
N SER A 25 -12.38 -29.38 -31.70
CA SER A 25 -13.02 -29.46 -33.03
C SER A 25 -13.50 -30.88 -33.36
N ARG A 26 -12.78 -31.93 -32.93
CA ARG A 26 -13.19 -33.32 -33.18
C ARG A 26 -14.42 -33.73 -32.37
N ALA A 27 -14.52 -33.30 -31.11
CA ALA A 27 -15.66 -33.63 -30.25
C ALA A 27 -16.96 -32.97 -30.74
N TYR A 28 -16.90 -31.68 -31.11
CA TYR A 28 -18.09 -30.93 -31.57
C TYR A 28 -18.61 -31.32 -32.95
N ILE A 29 -17.74 -31.82 -33.85
CA ILE A 29 -18.16 -32.28 -35.18
C ILE A 29 -18.96 -33.60 -35.09
N SER A 30 -18.84 -34.37 -34.00
CA SER A 30 -19.42 -35.71 -33.90
C SER A 30 -20.88 -35.75 -33.40
N GLU A 31 -21.37 -34.73 -32.68
CA GLU A 31 -22.73 -34.74 -32.11
C GLU A 31 -23.85 -34.34 -33.11
N ASN A 32 -23.52 -33.77 -34.28
CA ASN A 32 -24.52 -33.25 -35.23
C ASN A 32 -24.77 -34.13 -36.47
N SER A 33 -24.45 -35.44 -36.43
CA SER A 33 -24.98 -36.37 -37.44
C SER A 33 -26.37 -36.84 -37.00
N PRO A 34 -27.49 -36.43 -37.64
CA PRO A 34 -28.81 -36.89 -37.22
C PRO A 34 -28.93 -38.37 -37.56
N SER A 35 -29.03 -39.22 -36.53
CA SER A 35 -29.54 -40.57 -36.70
C SER A 35 -30.97 -40.49 -37.23
N SER A 36 -31.19 -41.08 -38.39
CA SER A 36 -32.46 -41.20 -39.09
C SER A 36 -33.56 -41.81 -38.20
N SER A 37 -34.61 -41.06 -37.87
CA SER A 37 -36.02 -41.52 -37.82
C SER A 37 -36.95 -40.53 -37.12
N SER A 38 -37.87 -39.94 -37.89
CA SER A 38 -39.32 -40.00 -37.63
C SER A 38 -40.05 -39.00 -38.55
N SER A 39 -40.72 -39.57 -39.54
CA SER A 39 -41.68 -38.91 -40.40
C SER A 39 -42.90 -38.43 -39.62
N SER A 40 -43.29 -37.17 -39.77
CA SER A 40 -44.69 -36.77 -39.65
C SER A 40 -45.02 -35.64 -40.63
N GLN A 41 -45.97 -35.94 -41.50
CA GLN A 41 -46.57 -35.03 -42.48
C GLN A 41 -47.43 -33.98 -41.76
N PHE A 42 -47.37 -32.72 -42.19
CA PHE A 42 -48.53 -31.83 -42.11
C PHE A 42 -48.66 -30.98 -43.38
N HIS A 43 -49.89 -30.96 -43.89
CA HIS A 43 -50.31 -30.41 -45.17
C HIS A 43 -50.25 -28.88 -45.26
N SER A 44 -49.96 -28.42 -46.48
CA SER A 44 -50.10 -27.05 -46.97
C SER A 44 -51.57 -26.61 -47.10
N THR A 45 -51.84 -25.34 -46.76
CA THR A 45 -52.76 -24.47 -47.51
C THR A 45 -52.27 -23.02 -47.41
N GLY A 46 -52.01 -22.37 -48.54
CA GLY A 46 -51.29 -21.10 -48.62
C GLY A 46 -52.14 -19.84 -48.84
N ARG A 47 -51.43 -18.71 -48.98
CA ARG A 47 -51.74 -17.56 -49.88
C ARG A 47 -50.55 -16.57 -49.97
N HIS A 48 -49.99 -16.47 -51.19
CA HIS A 48 -49.30 -15.38 -51.92
C HIS A 48 -48.61 -14.21 -51.16
N LEU A 49 -47.28 -14.05 -51.21
CA LEU A 49 -46.41 -13.37 -52.23
C LEU A 49 -46.60 -11.83 -52.26
N GLN A 50 -45.60 -10.93 -52.12
CA GLN A 50 -44.18 -11.00 -52.46
C GLN A 50 -43.40 -9.77 -51.93
N CYS A 51 -42.27 -9.98 -51.23
CA CYS A 51 -41.11 -9.07 -51.25
C CYS A 51 -39.83 -9.91 -51.11
N CYS A 52 -38.87 -9.71 -52.01
CA CYS A 52 -37.69 -10.54 -52.20
C CYS A 52 -36.73 -10.59 -51.00
N ALA A 53 -36.63 -11.77 -50.37
CA ALA A 53 -35.38 -12.39 -49.97
C ALA A 53 -35.63 -13.91 -49.98
N LYS A 54 -34.75 -14.70 -50.60
CA LYS A 54 -34.86 -16.16 -50.57
C LYS A 54 -34.83 -16.62 -49.11
N THR A 55 -35.96 -17.03 -48.56
CA THR A 55 -35.98 -17.72 -47.27
C THR A 55 -35.28 -19.05 -47.51
N ARG A 56 -33.99 -19.13 -47.17
CA ARG A 56 -33.27 -20.40 -47.12
C ARG A 56 -34.00 -21.29 -46.11
N GLU A 57 -34.17 -22.56 -46.42
CA GLU A 57 -34.77 -23.48 -45.45
C GLU A 57 -33.86 -23.56 -44.22
N LYS A 58 -34.44 -23.82 -43.04
CA LYS A 58 -33.68 -23.89 -41.77
C LYS A 58 -32.46 -24.81 -41.87
N SER A 59 -32.59 -25.93 -42.60
CA SER A 59 -31.49 -26.86 -42.90
C SER A 59 -30.38 -26.24 -43.75
N ASP A 60 -30.71 -25.42 -44.74
CA ASP A 60 -29.73 -24.75 -45.60
C ASP A 60 -28.93 -23.69 -44.82
N LEU A 61 -29.57 -23.02 -43.87
CA LEU A 61 -28.91 -22.05 -42.99
C LEU A 61 -27.95 -22.74 -42.02
N ASP A 62 -28.34 -23.89 -41.46
CA ASP A 62 -27.48 -24.69 -40.58
C ASP A 62 -26.24 -25.23 -41.33
N GLU A 63 -26.42 -25.80 -42.53
CA GLU A 63 -25.31 -26.27 -43.36
C GLU A 63 -24.38 -25.12 -43.81
N ALA A 64 -24.95 -23.96 -44.19
CA ALA A 64 -24.19 -22.77 -44.54
C ALA A 64 -23.41 -22.21 -43.34
N PHE A 65 -23.95 -22.34 -42.13
CA PHE A 65 -23.28 -21.92 -40.90
C PHE A 65 -22.11 -22.86 -40.56
N GLU A 66 -22.33 -24.17 -40.58
CA GLU A 66 -21.29 -25.18 -40.28
C GLU A 66 -20.15 -25.20 -41.32
N SER A 67 -20.46 -24.90 -42.58
CA SER A 67 -19.47 -24.84 -43.66
C SER A 67 -18.69 -23.50 -43.73
N GLY A 68 -19.08 -22.51 -42.92
CA GLY A 68 -18.41 -21.21 -42.85
C GLY A 68 -16.94 -21.34 -42.44
N LYS A 69 -16.02 -20.83 -43.27
CA LYS A 69 -14.57 -20.96 -43.03
C LYS A 69 -14.02 -19.83 -42.18
N THR A 70 -14.67 -18.68 -42.18
CA THR A 70 -14.26 -17.47 -41.45
C THR A 70 -15.33 -17.03 -40.44
N SER A 71 -14.92 -16.37 -39.37
CA SER A 71 -15.83 -15.71 -38.40
C SER A 71 -16.84 -14.78 -39.10
N GLY A 72 -16.42 -14.05 -40.14
CA GLY A 72 -17.25 -13.12 -40.91
C GLY A 72 -18.33 -13.80 -41.75
N GLU A 73 -18.05 -14.97 -42.34
CA GLU A 73 -19.04 -15.78 -43.06
C GLU A 73 -20.09 -16.33 -42.09
N MET A 74 -19.65 -16.91 -40.98
CA MET A 74 -20.53 -17.42 -39.93
C MET A 74 -21.44 -16.32 -39.37
N PHE A 75 -20.91 -15.12 -39.14
CA PHE A 75 -21.70 -13.98 -38.66
C PHE A 75 -22.79 -13.52 -39.63
N ARG A 76 -22.53 -13.58 -40.94
CA ARG A 76 -23.54 -13.24 -41.96
C ARG A 76 -24.70 -14.24 -41.93
N VAL A 77 -24.38 -15.54 -41.89
CA VAL A 77 -25.40 -16.60 -41.82
C VAL A 77 -26.15 -16.54 -40.49
N PHE A 78 -25.46 -16.26 -39.39
CA PHE A 78 -26.07 -16.12 -38.06
C PHE A 78 -27.17 -15.05 -38.01
N LYS A 79 -26.98 -13.91 -38.69
CA LYS A 79 -28.04 -12.89 -38.79
C LYS A 79 -29.30 -13.40 -39.48
N ASP A 80 -29.14 -14.26 -40.49
CA ASP A 80 -30.27 -14.88 -41.17
C ASP A 80 -30.93 -15.96 -40.27
N MET A 81 -30.14 -16.65 -39.42
CA MET A 81 -30.64 -17.61 -38.43
C MET A 81 -31.52 -16.96 -37.36
N GLU A 82 -31.26 -15.70 -36.96
CA GLU A 82 -32.05 -14.98 -35.94
C GLU A 82 -33.54 -14.86 -36.30
N ALA A 83 -33.91 -14.98 -37.58
CA ALA A 83 -35.31 -14.93 -38.02
C ALA A 83 -36.04 -16.29 -37.94
N CYS A 84 -35.32 -17.42 -37.85
CA CYS A 84 -35.89 -18.76 -38.07
C CYS A 84 -35.55 -19.80 -36.98
N PHE A 85 -34.55 -19.54 -36.14
CA PHE A 85 -34.07 -20.48 -35.11
C PHE A 85 -34.61 -20.08 -33.73
N ASP A 86 -34.79 -21.05 -32.85
CA ASP A 86 -35.19 -20.78 -31.47
C ASP A 86 -34.01 -20.26 -30.62
N GLU A 87 -34.30 -19.71 -29.44
CA GLU A 87 -33.27 -19.14 -28.57
C GLU A 87 -32.18 -20.16 -28.21
N ARG A 88 -32.54 -21.43 -27.98
CA ARG A 88 -31.58 -22.48 -27.61
C ARG A 88 -30.62 -22.78 -28.75
N GLU A 89 -31.13 -22.90 -29.96
CA GLU A 89 -30.31 -23.09 -31.16
C GLU A 89 -29.42 -21.88 -31.43
N LEU A 90 -29.94 -20.66 -31.25
CA LEU A 90 -29.14 -19.43 -31.33
C LEU A 90 -28.06 -19.36 -30.25
N GLY A 91 -28.29 -19.93 -29.06
CA GLY A 91 -27.28 -20.09 -28.02
C GLY A 91 -26.13 -21.02 -28.43
N ILE A 92 -26.45 -22.14 -29.09
CA ILE A 92 -25.44 -23.08 -29.63
C ILE A 92 -24.64 -22.43 -30.76
N ALA A 93 -25.33 -21.75 -31.69
CA ALA A 93 -24.67 -21.02 -32.77
C ALA A 93 -23.78 -19.88 -32.23
N SER A 94 -24.23 -19.18 -31.18
CA SER A 94 -23.41 -18.18 -30.47
C SER A 94 -22.14 -18.79 -29.88
N LEU A 95 -22.24 -19.96 -29.25
CA LEU A 95 -21.08 -20.68 -28.71
C LEU A 95 -20.06 -21.00 -29.80
N LYS A 96 -20.53 -21.47 -30.96
CA LYS A 96 -19.68 -21.81 -32.11
C LYS A 96 -18.97 -20.58 -32.70
N ILE A 97 -19.65 -19.45 -32.84
CA ILE A 97 -19.03 -18.18 -33.27
C ILE A 97 -17.98 -17.74 -32.25
N GLY A 98 -18.31 -17.77 -30.96
CA GLY A 98 -17.38 -17.38 -29.89
C GLY A 98 -16.11 -18.23 -29.88
N LEU A 99 -16.24 -19.55 -30.00
CA LEU A 99 -15.09 -20.48 -30.12
C LEU A 99 -14.25 -20.23 -31.37
N LYS A 100 -14.88 -19.84 -32.48
CA LYS A 100 -14.21 -19.50 -33.73
C LYS A 100 -13.40 -18.21 -33.60
N LEU A 101 -14.01 -17.16 -33.05
CA LEU A 101 -13.36 -15.87 -32.78
C LEU A 101 -12.17 -16.04 -31.83
N ASP A 102 -12.34 -16.78 -30.73
CA ASP A 102 -11.26 -17.07 -29.77
C ASP A 102 -10.10 -17.83 -30.41
N ARG A 103 -10.40 -18.85 -31.24
CA ARG A 103 -9.37 -19.61 -31.96
C ARG A 103 -8.60 -18.76 -32.97
N GLU A 104 -9.28 -17.85 -33.65
CA GLU A 104 -8.69 -16.95 -34.63
C GLU A 104 -7.97 -15.76 -33.96
N GLY A 105 -8.22 -15.53 -32.67
CA GLY A 105 -7.69 -14.40 -31.91
C GLY A 105 -8.32 -13.07 -32.36
N GLU A 106 -9.53 -13.12 -32.90
CA GLU A 106 -10.23 -11.97 -33.48
C GLU A 106 -11.24 -11.40 -32.48
N ASP A 107 -11.16 -10.08 -32.24
CA ASP A 107 -12.14 -9.29 -31.48
C ASP A 107 -12.60 -9.97 -30.16
N PRO A 108 -11.72 -10.02 -29.14
CA PRO A 108 -12.00 -10.75 -27.90
C PRO A 108 -13.23 -10.21 -27.14
N GLU A 109 -13.56 -8.92 -27.24
CA GLU A 109 -14.79 -8.38 -26.65
C GLU A 109 -16.03 -8.91 -27.36
N LYS A 110 -15.99 -9.05 -28.69
CA LYS A 110 -17.06 -9.70 -29.43
C LYS A 110 -17.15 -11.19 -29.10
N ALA A 111 -16.03 -11.89 -28.99
CA ALA A 111 -16.02 -13.29 -28.55
C ALA A 111 -16.67 -13.45 -27.16
N LEU A 112 -16.40 -12.52 -26.24
CA LEU A 112 -16.99 -12.50 -24.90
C LEU A 112 -18.51 -12.30 -24.97
N SER A 113 -18.99 -11.41 -25.84
CA SER A 113 -20.44 -11.17 -26.01
C SER A 113 -21.20 -12.43 -26.50
N PHE A 114 -20.61 -13.19 -27.43
CA PHE A 114 -21.19 -14.44 -27.90
C PHE A 114 -21.11 -15.56 -26.84
N ALA A 115 -20.03 -15.60 -26.07
CA ALA A 115 -19.88 -16.53 -24.95
C ALA A 115 -20.92 -16.27 -23.84
N ASP A 116 -21.17 -15.00 -23.51
CA ASP A 116 -22.20 -14.58 -22.54
C ASP A 116 -23.62 -14.92 -23.02
N ARG A 117 -23.93 -14.63 -24.30
CA ARG A 117 -25.21 -15.02 -24.92
C ARG A 117 -25.42 -16.53 -24.86
N ALA A 118 -24.40 -17.31 -25.23
CA ALA A 118 -24.46 -18.77 -25.16
C ALA A 118 -24.70 -19.26 -23.73
N LEU A 119 -23.93 -18.75 -22.75
CA LEU A 119 -24.06 -19.18 -21.35
C LEU A 119 -25.45 -18.88 -20.78
N LYS A 120 -25.99 -17.67 -21.01
CA LYS A 120 -27.32 -17.25 -20.54
C LYS A 120 -28.45 -18.12 -21.07
N VAL A 121 -28.34 -18.56 -22.33
CA VAL A 121 -29.34 -19.41 -22.96
C VAL A 121 -29.21 -20.86 -22.50
N LEU A 122 -27.97 -21.37 -22.42
CA LEU A 122 -27.71 -22.79 -22.18
C LEU A 122 -27.84 -23.18 -20.69
N ASP A 123 -27.71 -22.24 -19.76
CA ASP A 123 -27.73 -22.47 -18.30
C ASP A 123 -29.08 -22.15 -17.61
N GLN A 124 -30.17 -21.97 -18.38
CA GLN A 124 -31.47 -21.52 -17.83
C GLN A 124 -32.08 -22.46 -16.78
N ASP A 125 -31.90 -23.77 -16.94
CA ASP A 125 -32.50 -24.78 -16.05
C ASP A 125 -31.56 -25.17 -14.88
N GLY A 126 -30.34 -24.64 -14.82
CA GLY A 126 -29.30 -25.02 -13.85
C GLY A 126 -28.88 -26.49 -13.89
N LYS A 127 -29.28 -27.23 -14.94
CA LYS A 127 -28.95 -28.65 -15.13
C LYS A 127 -27.53 -28.80 -15.67
N PRO A 128 -26.74 -29.75 -15.15
CA PRO A 128 -25.41 -30.01 -15.67
C PRO A 128 -25.44 -30.35 -17.17
N SER A 129 -24.67 -29.62 -17.97
CA SER A 129 -24.58 -29.81 -19.42
C SER A 129 -23.16 -29.59 -19.92
N LEU A 130 -22.72 -30.43 -20.85
CA LEU A 130 -21.40 -30.29 -21.48
C LEU A 130 -21.28 -28.96 -22.24
N LEU A 131 -22.37 -28.48 -22.86
CA LEU A 131 -22.39 -27.19 -23.56
C LEU A 131 -22.20 -26.01 -22.60
N VAL A 132 -22.75 -26.10 -21.38
CA VAL A 132 -22.52 -25.08 -20.32
C VAL A 132 -21.07 -25.10 -19.88
N ALA A 133 -20.46 -26.28 -19.73
CA ALA A 133 -19.04 -26.39 -19.41
C ALA A 133 -18.14 -25.77 -20.50
N VAL A 134 -18.48 -25.95 -21.78
CA VAL A 134 -17.75 -25.35 -22.90
C VAL A 134 -17.96 -23.84 -22.97
N ALA A 135 -19.18 -23.34 -22.72
CA ALA A 135 -19.43 -21.90 -22.63
C ALA A 135 -18.62 -21.25 -21.50
N LEU A 136 -18.56 -21.89 -20.33
CA LEU A 136 -17.71 -21.44 -19.21
C LEU A 136 -16.22 -21.50 -19.55
N GLN A 137 -15.76 -22.53 -20.26
CA GLN A 137 -14.38 -22.63 -20.74
C GLN A 137 -14.06 -21.48 -21.71
N LEU A 138 -14.92 -21.20 -22.68
CA LEU A 138 -14.77 -20.09 -23.61
C LEU A 138 -14.74 -18.73 -22.87
N MET A 139 -15.66 -18.49 -21.94
CA MET A 139 -15.63 -17.29 -21.08
C MET A 139 -14.28 -17.16 -20.36
N GLY A 140 -13.74 -18.28 -19.89
CA GLY A 140 -12.42 -18.39 -19.28
C GLY A 140 -11.27 -18.01 -20.22
N SER A 141 -11.23 -18.60 -21.42
CA SER A 141 -10.22 -18.35 -22.45
C SER A 141 -10.22 -16.89 -22.92
N VAL A 142 -11.40 -16.37 -23.26
CA VAL A 142 -11.55 -14.98 -23.74
C VAL A 142 -11.19 -13.98 -22.65
N SER A 143 -11.61 -14.22 -21.41
CA SER A 143 -11.21 -13.37 -20.27
C SER A 143 -9.71 -13.36 -20.05
N TYR A 144 -9.02 -14.50 -20.27
CA TYR A 144 -7.56 -14.54 -20.24
C TYR A 144 -6.94 -13.70 -21.38
N GLY A 145 -7.51 -13.79 -22.60
CA GLY A 145 -7.11 -12.96 -23.74
C GLY A 145 -7.20 -11.46 -23.43
N LEU A 146 -8.28 -11.06 -22.75
CA LEU A 146 -8.54 -9.69 -22.25
C LEU A 146 -7.76 -9.31 -20.99
N LYS A 147 -6.85 -10.17 -20.50
CA LYS A 147 -6.07 -9.99 -19.25
C LYS A 147 -6.91 -9.90 -17.97
N ARG A 148 -8.20 -10.26 -18.03
CA ARG A 148 -9.09 -10.38 -16.87
C ARG A 148 -8.86 -11.72 -16.17
N PHE A 149 -7.67 -11.88 -15.56
CA PHE A 149 -7.23 -13.18 -15.02
C PHE A 149 -8.10 -13.71 -13.87
N ASN A 150 -8.64 -12.82 -13.03
CA ASN A 150 -9.56 -13.23 -11.96
C ASN A 150 -10.88 -13.81 -12.52
N ASP A 151 -11.46 -13.17 -13.53
CA ASP A 151 -12.67 -13.64 -14.20
C ASP A 151 -12.40 -14.96 -14.90
N SER A 152 -11.28 -15.04 -15.63
CA SER A 152 -10.81 -16.26 -16.28
C SER A 152 -10.71 -17.43 -15.30
N LEU A 153 -10.01 -17.23 -14.18
CA LEU A 153 -9.87 -18.22 -13.11
C LEU A 153 -11.23 -18.62 -12.54
N GLY A 154 -12.15 -17.67 -12.36
CA GLY A 154 -13.51 -17.92 -11.87
C GLY A 154 -14.32 -18.82 -12.80
N TYR A 155 -14.39 -18.49 -14.09
CA TYR A 155 -15.12 -19.27 -15.09
C TYR A 155 -14.52 -20.67 -15.29
N LEU A 156 -13.18 -20.77 -15.38
CA LEU A 156 -12.51 -22.05 -15.57
C LEU A 156 -12.66 -22.98 -14.37
N ASN A 157 -12.64 -22.46 -13.13
CA ASN A 157 -12.94 -23.27 -11.95
C ASN A 157 -14.39 -23.77 -11.93
N LYS A 158 -15.35 -22.95 -12.37
CA LYS A 158 -16.75 -23.39 -12.53
C LYS A 158 -16.86 -24.50 -13.58
N ALA A 159 -16.23 -24.32 -14.74
CA ALA A 159 -16.18 -25.34 -15.80
C ALA A 159 -15.58 -26.65 -15.28
N ASN A 160 -14.46 -26.58 -14.55
CA ASN A 160 -13.79 -27.75 -14.00
C ASN A 160 -14.68 -28.53 -13.01
N ARG A 161 -15.38 -27.83 -12.11
CA ARG A 161 -16.32 -28.46 -11.16
C ARG A 161 -17.49 -29.11 -11.89
N LEU A 162 -18.02 -28.45 -12.92
CA LEU A 162 -19.13 -28.97 -13.71
C LEU A 162 -18.73 -30.23 -14.49
N LEU A 163 -17.55 -30.25 -15.10
CA LEU A 163 -17.03 -31.42 -15.83
C LEU A 163 -16.81 -32.62 -14.89
N GLY A 164 -16.29 -32.39 -13.68
CA GLY A 164 -16.17 -33.44 -12.67
C GLY A 164 -17.52 -34.05 -12.30
N ARG A 165 -18.55 -33.21 -12.09
CA ARG A 165 -19.91 -33.68 -11.85
C ARG A 165 -20.50 -34.47 -13.02
N LEU A 166 -20.30 -34.02 -14.26
CA LEU A 166 -20.79 -34.72 -15.45
C LEU A 166 -20.17 -36.12 -15.58
N GLU A 167 -18.90 -36.27 -15.20
CA GLU A 167 -18.18 -37.55 -15.21
C GLU A 167 -18.64 -38.47 -14.06
N GLU A 168 -18.77 -37.94 -12.84
CA GLU A 168 -19.23 -38.68 -11.65
C GLU A 168 -20.69 -39.15 -11.77
N GLU A 169 -21.58 -38.28 -12.26
CA GLU A 169 -23.01 -38.55 -12.41
C GLU A 169 -23.33 -39.35 -13.70
N GLY A 170 -22.33 -39.58 -14.57
CA GLY A 170 -22.49 -40.34 -15.82
C GLY A 170 -23.42 -39.67 -16.85
N ILE A 171 -23.60 -38.36 -16.76
CA ILE A 171 -24.56 -37.59 -17.58
C ILE A 171 -24.09 -37.45 -19.04
N ALA A 172 -22.78 -37.40 -19.27
CA ALA A 172 -22.18 -37.30 -20.59
C ALA A 172 -21.11 -38.37 -20.80
N ASN A 173 -20.86 -38.75 -22.06
CA ASN A 173 -19.80 -39.71 -22.39
C ASN A 173 -18.44 -39.13 -21.98
N VAL A 174 -17.67 -39.91 -21.22
CA VAL A 174 -16.31 -39.59 -20.77
C VAL A 174 -15.42 -39.20 -21.95
N GLU A 175 -15.60 -39.79 -23.12
CA GLU A 175 -14.87 -39.43 -24.34
C GLU A 175 -15.14 -37.98 -24.82
N ASN A 176 -16.33 -37.43 -24.55
CA ASN A 176 -16.70 -36.05 -24.88
C ASN A 176 -16.27 -35.08 -23.77
N ILE A 177 -16.23 -35.53 -22.51
CA ILE A 177 -15.81 -34.71 -21.35
C ILE A 177 -14.29 -34.43 -21.41
N ARG A 178 -13.48 -35.46 -21.67
CA ARG A 178 -12.01 -35.39 -21.57
C ARG A 178 -11.37 -34.28 -22.43
N PRO A 179 -11.75 -34.03 -23.70
CA PRO A 179 -11.24 -32.91 -24.49
C PRO A 179 -11.46 -31.53 -23.84
N VAL A 180 -12.65 -31.31 -23.29
CA VAL A 180 -13.00 -30.04 -22.62
C VAL A 180 -12.26 -29.92 -21.30
N LEU A 181 -12.21 -31.01 -20.52
CA LEU A 181 -11.46 -31.05 -19.26
C LEU A 181 -9.98 -30.78 -19.47
N HIS A 182 -9.37 -31.35 -20.52
CA HIS A 182 -7.99 -31.03 -20.90
C HIS A 182 -7.81 -29.54 -21.18
N ALA A 183 -8.68 -28.93 -21.99
CA ALA A 183 -8.60 -27.50 -22.31
C ALA A 183 -8.70 -26.65 -21.03
N VAL A 184 -9.68 -26.95 -20.17
CA VAL A 184 -9.85 -26.27 -18.88
C VAL A 184 -8.62 -26.41 -17.98
N GLN A 185 -8.03 -27.60 -17.86
CA GLN A 185 -6.83 -27.80 -17.05
C GLN A 185 -5.61 -27.04 -17.60
N LEU A 186 -5.43 -27.04 -18.92
CA LEU A 186 -4.35 -26.29 -19.57
C LEU A 186 -4.51 -24.78 -19.35
N GLU A 187 -5.73 -24.26 -19.52
CA GLU A 187 -6.05 -22.85 -19.34
C GLU A 187 -5.98 -22.41 -17.87
N LEU A 188 -6.38 -23.28 -16.93
CA LEU A 188 -6.17 -23.08 -15.49
C LEU A 188 -4.68 -22.98 -15.16
N GLY A 189 -3.84 -23.82 -15.78
CA GLY A 189 -2.38 -23.73 -15.65
C GLY A 189 -1.84 -22.39 -16.16
N ASN A 190 -2.31 -21.94 -17.33
CA ASN A 190 -1.89 -20.67 -17.93
C ASN A 190 -2.30 -19.46 -17.09
N VAL A 191 -3.58 -19.38 -16.66
CA VAL A 191 -4.07 -18.25 -15.86
C VAL A 191 -3.38 -18.18 -14.49
N LYS A 192 -3.17 -19.34 -13.83
CA LYS A 192 -2.43 -19.38 -12.55
C LYS A 192 -0.98 -18.94 -12.73
N THR A 193 -0.34 -19.34 -13.84
CA THR A 193 1.02 -18.88 -14.18
C THR A 193 1.05 -17.36 -14.39
N ALA A 194 0.09 -16.79 -15.12
CA ALA A 194 -0.03 -15.35 -15.32
C ALA A 194 -0.28 -14.59 -14.01
N MET A 195 -1.00 -15.18 -13.07
CA MET A 195 -1.22 -14.65 -11.72
C MET A 195 -0.06 -14.89 -10.75
N GLY A 196 1.04 -15.52 -11.20
CA GLY A 196 2.22 -15.81 -10.38
C GLY A 196 2.15 -17.10 -9.55
N ARG A 197 1.02 -17.81 -9.55
CA ARG A 197 0.75 -19.05 -8.79
C ARG A 197 1.30 -20.29 -9.49
N ARG A 198 2.62 -20.34 -9.71
CA ARG A 198 3.28 -21.32 -10.59
C ARG A 198 3.31 -22.74 -10.01
N GLU A 199 3.47 -22.92 -8.70
CA GLU A 199 3.39 -24.27 -8.11
C GLU A 199 1.99 -24.86 -8.28
N GLU A 200 0.95 -24.05 -8.09
CA GLU A 200 -0.43 -24.48 -8.32
C GLU A 200 -0.71 -24.75 -9.80
N ALA A 201 -0.10 -23.98 -10.70
CA ALA A 201 -0.21 -24.18 -12.14
C ALA A 201 0.29 -25.56 -12.56
N LEU A 202 1.41 -26.02 -11.97
CA LEU A 202 2.04 -27.32 -12.25
C LEU A 202 1.06 -28.49 -12.07
N LEU A 203 0.18 -28.44 -11.07
CA LEU A 203 -0.84 -29.47 -10.84
C LEU A 203 -1.82 -29.58 -12.02
N ASN A 204 -2.22 -28.46 -12.64
CA ASN A 204 -3.15 -28.48 -13.77
C ASN A 204 -2.43 -28.94 -15.05
N PHE A 205 -1.17 -28.57 -15.26
CA PHE A 205 -0.38 -29.08 -16.39
C PHE A 205 -0.15 -30.60 -16.31
N LYS A 206 0.08 -31.15 -15.11
CA LYS A 206 0.13 -32.60 -14.89
C LYS A 206 -1.17 -33.28 -15.28
N LYS A 207 -2.30 -32.80 -14.77
CA LYS A 207 -3.64 -33.31 -15.12
C LYS A 207 -3.92 -33.20 -16.62
N ALA A 208 -3.53 -32.11 -17.26
CA ALA A 208 -3.67 -31.95 -18.71
C ALA A 208 -2.87 -33.02 -19.49
N LEU A 209 -1.63 -33.32 -19.06
CA LEU A 209 -0.84 -34.40 -19.66
C LEU A 209 -1.47 -35.78 -19.43
N GLU A 210 -1.92 -36.07 -18.20
CA GLU A 210 -2.60 -37.35 -17.87
C GLU A 210 -3.82 -37.58 -18.78
N ILE A 211 -4.63 -36.54 -19.03
CA ILE A 211 -5.78 -36.64 -19.94
C ILE A 211 -5.32 -36.94 -21.38
N LYS A 212 -4.24 -36.30 -21.85
CA LYS A 212 -3.68 -36.59 -23.18
C LYS A 212 -3.17 -38.03 -23.29
N GLU A 213 -2.50 -38.55 -22.26
CA GLU A 213 -2.02 -39.94 -22.22
C GLU A 213 -3.16 -40.96 -22.29
N MET A 214 -4.31 -40.64 -21.69
CA MET A 214 -5.50 -41.49 -21.72
C MET A 214 -6.26 -41.45 -23.06
N THR A 215 -6.17 -40.35 -23.81
CA THR A 215 -7.00 -40.09 -25.00
C THR A 215 -6.26 -40.25 -26.32
N LEU A 216 -4.94 -40.08 -26.33
CA LEU A 216 -4.13 -40.07 -27.55
C LEU A 216 -3.23 -41.30 -27.67
N GLY A 217 -2.91 -41.65 -28.92
CA GLY A 217 -1.91 -42.67 -29.21
C GLY A 217 -0.52 -42.28 -28.69
N LYS A 218 0.25 -43.28 -28.24
CA LYS A 218 1.58 -43.12 -27.59
C LYS A 218 2.62 -42.37 -28.42
N ASP A 219 2.47 -42.34 -29.74
CA ASP A 219 3.39 -41.67 -30.67
C ASP A 219 2.76 -40.43 -31.35
N SER A 220 1.62 -39.92 -30.84
CA SER A 220 0.95 -38.76 -31.43
C SER A 220 1.73 -37.46 -31.23
N LYS A 221 1.68 -36.56 -32.23
CA LYS A 221 2.31 -35.23 -32.17
C LYS A 221 1.79 -34.44 -30.97
N GLU A 222 0.48 -34.45 -30.73
CA GLU A 222 -0.18 -33.66 -29.69
C GLU A 222 0.21 -34.11 -28.27
N LEU A 223 0.54 -35.39 -28.09
CA LEU A 223 1.08 -35.93 -26.84
C LEU A 223 2.50 -35.43 -26.60
N GLY A 224 3.35 -35.38 -27.64
CA GLY A 224 4.69 -34.79 -27.59
C GLY A 224 4.65 -33.32 -27.13
N VAL A 225 3.71 -32.53 -27.64
CA VAL A 225 3.46 -31.15 -27.18
C VAL A 225 3.10 -31.12 -25.70
N GLY A 226 2.24 -32.04 -25.22
CA GLY A 226 1.87 -32.13 -23.79
C GLY A 226 3.08 -32.40 -22.88
N TYR A 227 3.98 -33.30 -23.28
CA TYR A 227 5.22 -33.54 -22.56
C TYR A 227 6.12 -32.30 -22.51
N ARG A 228 6.26 -31.58 -23.64
CA ARG A 228 7.01 -30.32 -23.68
C ARG A 228 6.39 -29.26 -22.78
N ASP A 229 5.05 -29.17 -22.75
CA ASP A 229 4.32 -28.21 -21.92
C ASP A 229 4.58 -28.42 -20.43
N LEU A 230 4.53 -29.67 -19.98
CA LEU A 230 4.85 -30.00 -18.59
C LEU A 230 6.33 -29.75 -18.27
N ALA A 231 7.24 -30.05 -19.20
CA ALA A 231 8.66 -29.73 -19.03
C ALA A 231 8.88 -28.21 -18.86
N GLU A 232 8.22 -27.38 -19.67
CA GLU A 232 8.28 -25.93 -19.55
C GLU A 232 7.68 -25.43 -18.22
N ALA A 233 6.58 -26.04 -17.76
CA ALA A 233 6.00 -25.73 -16.45
C ALA A 233 6.99 -26.03 -15.31
N TYR A 234 7.69 -27.16 -15.34
CA TYR A 234 8.74 -27.48 -14.36
C TYR A 234 9.93 -26.53 -14.42
N VAL A 235 10.36 -26.13 -15.63
CA VAL A 235 11.38 -25.09 -15.82
C VAL A 235 10.95 -23.76 -15.20
N SER A 236 9.67 -23.39 -15.29
CA SER A 236 9.14 -22.14 -14.74
C SER A 236 9.19 -22.05 -13.21
N VAL A 237 9.22 -23.20 -12.53
CA VAL A 237 9.43 -23.32 -11.06
C VAL A 237 10.88 -23.72 -10.72
N LEU A 238 11.80 -23.59 -11.69
CA LEU A 238 13.23 -23.88 -11.55
C LEU A 238 13.56 -25.33 -11.12
N ASN A 239 12.62 -26.26 -11.34
CA ASN A 239 12.82 -27.66 -11.03
C ASN A 239 13.30 -28.42 -12.27
N PHE A 240 14.57 -28.21 -12.60
CA PHE A 240 15.18 -28.70 -13.84
C PHE A 240 15.35 -30.22 -13.88
N LYS A 241 15.61 -30.85 -12.73
CA LYS A 241 15.77 -32.31 -12.61
C LYS A 241 14.48 -33.03 -13.01
N GLU A 242 13.34 -32.55 -12.52
CA GLU A 242 12.04 -33.10 -12.85
C GLU A 242 11.58 -32.71 -14.26
N ALA A 243 12.02 -31.57 -14.80
CA ALA A 243 11.72 -31.16 -16.17
C ALA A 243 12.35 -32.08 -17.23
N LEU A 244 13.58 -32.54 -16.98
CA LEU A 244 14.40 -33.30 -17.94
C LEU A 244 13.71 -34.54 -18.56
N PRO A 245 13.12 -35.47 -17.78
CA PRO A 245 12.47 -36.65 -18.36
C PRO A 245 11.33 -36.31 -19.31
N PHE A 246 10.52 -35.29 -19.00
CA PHE A 246 9.42 -34.86 -19.86
C PHE A 246 9.95 -34.22 -21.17
N GLY A 247 10.99 -33.39 -21.08
CA GLY A 247 11.64 -32.79 -22.26
C GLY A 247 12.26 -33.84 -23.20
N LEU A 248 12.89 -34.87 -22.63
CA LEU A 248 13.44 -35.99 -23.42
C LEU A 248 12.33 -36.82 -24.08
N LYS A 249 11.20 -37.02 -23.37
CA LYS A 249 10.06 -37.76 -23.92
C LYS A 249 9.39 -37.03 -25.08
N ALA A 250 9.21 -35.72 -24.97
CA ALA A 250 8.73 -34.88 -26.08
C ALA A 250 9.62 -35.03 -27.32
N LEU A 251 10.94 -34.88 -27.13
CA LEU A 251 11.92 -35.04 -28.21
C LEU A 251 11.87 -36.43 -28.85
N GLU A 252 11.70 -37.49 -28.06
CA GLU A 252 11.58 -38.86 -28.55
C GLU A 252 10.38 -39.01 -29.49
N ILE A 253 9.20 -38.57 -29.04
CA ILE A 253 7.94 -38.67 -29.79
C ILE A 253 8.03 -37.88 -31.10
N HIS A 254 8.39 -36.60 -31.02
CA HIS A 254 8.45 -35.75 -32.21
C HIS A 254 9.53 -36.19 -33.19
N ARG A 255 10.68 -36.66 -32.71
CA ARG A 255 11.74 -37.17 -33.59
C ARG A 255 11.32 -38.45 -34.31
N LYS A 256 10.65 -39.37 -33.61
CA LYS A 256 10.17 -40.64 -34.20
C LYS A 256 9.06 -40.40 -35.23
N GLY A 257 8.12 -39.49 -34.94
CA GLY A 257 6.98 -39.22 -35.81
C GLY A 257 7.22 -38.22 -36.95
N LEU A 258 8.07 -37.20 -36.73
CA LEU A 258 8.23 -36.05 -37.65
C LEU A 258 9.66 -35.91 -38.20
N GLY A 259 10.61 -36.69 -37.71
CA GLY A 259 12.01 -36.65 -38.14
C GLY A 259 12.84 -35.49 -37.55
N HIS A 260 14.13 -35.50 -37.84
CA HIS A 260 15.11 -34.59 -37.22
C HIS A 260 14.98 -33.10 -37.63
N SER A 261 14.40 -32.84 -38.79
CA SER A 261 14.30 -31.49 -39.38
C SER A 261 12.97 -30.80 -39.06
N SER A 262 12.14 -31.37 -38.18
CA SER A 262 10.86 -30.79 -37.79
C SER A 262 11.03 -29.60 -36.82
N VAL A 263 10.16 -28.60 -36.96
CA VAL A 263 10.08 -27.44 -36.06
C VAL A 263 9.79 -27.86 -34.61
N GLU A 264 9.00 -28.91 -34.40
CA GLU A 264 8.72 -29.43 -33.06
C GLU A 264 9.99 -29.97 -32.38
N VAL A 265 10.83 -30.67 -33.15
CA VAL A 265 12.13 -31.17 -32.64
C VAL A 265 13.05 -30.01 -32.29
N ALA A 266 13.02 -28.91 -33.03
CA ALA A 266 13.77 -27.70 -32.68
C ALA A 266 13.29 -27.10 -31.36
N HIS A 267 11.97 -26.99 -31.14
CA HIS A 267 11.40 -26.50 -29.89
C HIS A 267 11.75 -27.38 -28.69
N ASP A 268 11.68 -28.71 -28.83
CA ASP A 268 12.03 -29.64 -27.75
C ASP A 268 13.52 -29.51 -27.37
N ARG A 269 14.40 -29.40 -28.38
CA ARG A 269 15.84 -29.17 -28.18
C ARG A 269 16.13 -27.85 -27.48
N ARG A 270 15.40 -26.80 -27.82
CA ARG A 270 15.53 -25.49 -27.15
C ARG A 270 15.20 -25.61 -25.65
N ILE A 271 14.08 -26.26 -25.30
CA ILE A 271 13.70 -26.50 -23.90
C ILE A 271 14.75 -27.35 -23.18
N LEU A 272 15.24 -28.42 -23.80
CA LEU A 272 16.34 -29.21 -23.24
C LEU A 272 17.61 -28.38 -23.02
N GLY A 273 17.90 -27.42 -23.92
CA GLY A 273 18.97 -26.44 -23.73
C GLY A 273 18.82 -25.67 -22.42
N VAL A 274 17.63 -25.11 -22.16
CA VAL A 274 17.32 -24.39 -20.92
C VAL A 274 17.43 -25.28 -19.68
N ILE A 275 16.92 -26.52 -19.76
CA ILE A 275 17.00 -27.49 -18.66
C ILE A 275 18.46 -27.80 -18.32
N TYR A 276 19.30 -28.08 -19.31
CA TYR A 276 20.71 -28.36 -19.10
C TYR A 276 21.48 -27.16 -18.55
N ILE A 277 21.12 -25.91 -18.91
CA ILE A 277 21.69 -24.71 -18.24
C ILE A 277 21.39 -24.74 -16.74
N GLY A 278 20.12 -24.96 -16.37
CA GLY A 278 19.70 -24.97 -14.97
C GLY A 278 20.30 -26.11 -14.16
N MET A 279 20.76 -27.17 -14.83
CA MET A 279 21.52 -28.28 -14.25
C MET A 279 23.04 -28.09 -14.28
N GLU A 280 23.53 -26.94 -14.76
CA GLU A 280 24.95 -26.62 -14.94
C GLU A 280 25.68 -27.55 -15.95
N GLU A 281 24.93 -28.23 -16.81
CA GLU A 281 25.43 -29.10 -17.88
C GLU A 281 25.61 -28.33 -19.20
N HIS A 282 26.38 -27.25 -19.15
CA HIS A 282 26.39 -26.22 -20.19
C HIS A 282 26.85 -26.70 -21.58
N GLU A 283 27.76 -27.69 -21.68
CA GLU A 283 28.16 -28.28 -22.97
C GLU A 283 26.99 -28.98 -23.68
N LYS A 284 26.16 -29.71 -22.91
CA LYS A 284 24.96 -30.36 -23.46
C LYS A 284 23.93 -29.30 -23.85
N ALA A 285 23.79 -28.25 -23.06
CA ALA A 285 22.90 -27.13 -23.38
C ALA A 285 23.24 -26.50 -24.74
N LEU A 286 24.52 -26.14 -24.93
CA LEU A 286 25.00 -25.52 -26.15
C LEU A 286 24.80 -26.43 -27.37
N LYS A 287 25.09 -27.73 -27.23
CA LYS A 287 24.86 -28.72 -28.30
C LYS A 287 23.39 -28.82 -28.71
N GLN A 288 22.46 -28.83 -27.76
CA GLN A 288 21.03 -28.87 -28.08
C GLN A 288 20.58 -27.58 -28.78
N ASN A 289 21.06 -26.44 -28.33
CA ASN A 289 20.76 -25.14 -28.92
C ASN A 289 21.26 -25.03 -30.37
N GLN A 290 22.51 -25.40 -30.65
CA GLN A 290 23.08 -25.42 -32.00
C GLN A 290 22.26 -26.29 -32.98
N LEU A 291 21.79 -27.44 -32.51
CA LEU A 291 20.94 -28.33 -33.30
C LEU A 291 19.56 -27.73 -33.57
N SER A 292 19.00 -26.98 -32.61
CA SER A 292 17.77 -26.20 -32.81
C SER A 292 17.96 -25.09 -33.85
N GLN A 293 19.01 -24.26 -33.71
CA GLN A 293 19.32 -23.17 -34.63
C GLN A 293 19.44 -23.64 -36.08
N LYS A 294 20.09 -24.78 -36.31
CA LYS A 294 20.23 -25.36 -37.67
C LYS A 294 18.88 -25.63 -38.32
N VAL A 295 17.92 -26.17 -37.57
CA VAL A 295 16.57 -26.44 -38.08
C VAL A 295 15.84 -25.11 -38.31
N LEU A 296 15.81 -24.20 -37.33
CA LEU A 296 15.10 -22.92 -37.44
C LEU A 296 15.60 -22.07 -38.61
N LYS A 297 16.93 -22.03 -38.82
CA LYS A 297 17.57 -21.35 -39.95
C LYS A 297 17.13 -21.94 -41.30
N ASN A 298 17.05 -23.26 -41.41
CA ASN A 298 16.62 -23.93 -42.64
C ASN A 298 15.15 -23.65 -42.98
N TRP A 299 14.30 -23.47 -41.97
CA TRP A 299 12.88 -23.15 -42.15
C TRP A 299 12.59 -21.64 -42.29
N GLY A 300 13.61 -20.78 -42.23
CA GLY A 300 13.44 -19.33 -42.36
C GLY A 300 12.71 -18.68 -41.16
N LEU A 301 12.67 -19.35 -40.01
CA LEU A 301 12.00 -18.88 -38.79
C LEU A 301 12.92 -17.90 -38.03
N SER A 302 12.91 -16.64 -38.48
CA SER A 302 13.86 -15.61 -38.05
C SER A 302 13.71 -15.18 -36.59
N SER A 303 12.48 -15.15 -36.06
CA SER A 303 12.16 -14.77 -34.67
C SER A 303 12.62 -15.85 -33.68
N GLU A 304 12.28 -17.11 -33.96
CA GLU A 304 12.68 -18.25 -33.16
C GLU A 304 14.19 -18.49 -33.20
N LEU A 305 14.82 -18.23 -34.35
CA LEU A 305 16.27 -18.29 -34.50
C LEU A 305 16.97 -17.25 -33.62
N LEU A 306 16.49 -16.00 -33.61
CA LEU A 306 17.03 -14.95 -32.74
C LEU A 306 16.97 -15.36 -31.27
N ARG A 307 15.84 -15.93 -30.82
CA ARG A 307 15.72 -16.42 -29.43
C ARG A 307 16.71 -17.54 -29.13
N ALA A 308 16.93 -18.45 -30.07
CA ALA A 308 17.94 -19.50 -29.91
C ALA A 308 19.37 -18.93 -29.88
N GLU A 309 19.66 -17.84 -30.59
CA GLU A 309 20.95 -17.12 -30.55
C GLU A 309 21.17 -16.42 -29.19
N ILE A 310 20.14 -15.78 -28.63
CA ILE A 310 20.17 -15.20 -27.28
C ILE A 310 20.41 -16.28 -26.22
N ASP A 311 19.68 -17.40 -26.31
CA ASP A 311 19.88 -18.57 -25.43
C ASP A 311 21.34 -19.08 -25.50
N ALA A 312 21.95 -19.08 -26.70
CA ALA A 312 23.35 -19.49 -26.86
C ALA A 312 24.34 -18.51 -26.21
N ALA A 313 24.11 -17.20 -26.32
CA ALA A 313 24.92 -16.19 -25.63
C ALA A 313 24.84 -16.37 -24.11
N ASN A 314 23.64 -16.63 -23.57
CA ASN A 314 23.45 -16.93 -22.15
C ASN A 314 24.22 -18.19 -21.72
N MET A 315 24.17 -19.26 -22.52
CA MET A 315 24.93 -20.49 -22.28
C MET A 315 26.44 -20.23 -22.25
N GLN A 316 26.96 -19.36 -23.13
CA GLN A 316 28.37 -19.01 -23.19
C GLN A 316 28.82 -18.18 -21.99
N ILE A 317 28.00 -17.22 -21.55
CA ILE A 317 28.24 -16.46 -20.31
C ILE A 317 28.34 -17.42 -19.12
N ALA A 318 27.43 -18.41 -19.03
CA ALA A 318 27.44 -19.40 -17.96
C ALA A 318 28.62 -20.38 -18.03
N LEU A 319 29.14 -20.69 -19.24
CA LEU A 319 30.30 -21.56 -19.46
C LEU A 319 31.64 -20.95 -19.02
N GLY A 320 31.72 -19.63 -18.83
CA GLY A 320 32.95 -18.93 -18.49
C GLY A 320 33.58 -19.45 -17.19
N LYS A 321 34.53 -20.38 -17.29
CA LYS A 321 35.43 -20.74 -16.18
C LYS A 321 36.25 -19.51 -15.80
N TYR A 322 36.46 -19.32 -14.49
CA TYR A 322 37.02 -18.11 -13.88
C TYR A 322 38.25 -17.48 -14.58
N ASP A 323 39.09 -18.28 -15.26
CA ASP A 323 40.30 -17.81 -15.95
C ASP A 323 40.11 -17.49 -17.46
N GLU A 324 39.03 -17.93 -18.10
CA GLU A 324 38.66 -17.62 -19.51
C GLU A 324 37.53 -16.58 -19.64
N ILE A 325 37.03 -16.07 -18.50
CA ILE A 325 35.91 -15.11 -18.39
C ILE A 325 36.10 -13.90 -19.32
N ILE A 326 37.30 -13.31 -19.40
CA ILE A 326 37.50 -12.05 -20.13
C ILE A 326 37.27 -12.22 -21.63
N ASN A 327 37.77 -13.31 -22.24
CA ASN A 327 37.60 -13.55 -23.67
C ASN A 327 36.17 -14.02 -23.98
N THR A 328 35.61 -14.88 -23.13
CA THR A 328 34.23 -15.38 -23.28
C THR A 328 33.19 -14.28 -23.11
N LEU A 329 33.38 -13.35 -22.17
CA LEU A 329 32.52 -12.16 -22.02
C LEU A 329 32.70 -11.18 -23.16
N LYS A 330 33.91 -11.02 -23.72
CA LYS A 330 34.13 -10.20 -24.93
C LYS A 330 33.42 -10.78 -26.15
N ASP A 331 33.50 -12.09 -26.36
CA ASP A 331 32.82 -12.77 -27.47
C ASP A 331 31.29 -12.75 -27.28
N SER A 332 30.81 -12.98 -26.05
CA SER A 332 29.38 -12.86 -25.70
C SER A 332 28.87 -11.44 -25.92
N LYS A 333 29.62 -10.42 -25.45
CA LYS A 333 29.31 -9.00 -25.69
C LYS A 333 29.29 -8.68 -27.18
N ARG A 334 30.26 -9.18 -27.94
CA ARG A 334 30.28 -9.02 -29.41
C ARG A 334 29.08 -9.69 -30.08
N CYS A 335 28.66 -10.87 -29.63
CA CYS A 335 27.45 -11.53 -30.13
C CYS A 335 26.19 -10.72 -29.80
N LEU A 336 26.08 -10.16 -28.60
CA LEU A 336 24.96 -9.29 -28.20
C LEU A 336 24.97 -7.96 -28.98
N GLU A 337 26.14 -7.37 -29.22
CA GLU A 337 26.30 -6.18 -30.07
C GLU A 337 25.92 -6.45 -31.53
N ILE A 338 26.29 -7.62 -32.07
CA ILE A 338 25.88 -8.06 -33.41
C ILE A 338 24.36 -8.29 -33.45
N ALA A 339 23.78 -8.91 -32.42
CA ALA A 339 22.34 -9.12 -32.32
C ALA A 339 21.60 -7.78 -32.28
N CYS A 340 22.02 -6.83 -31.44
CA CYS A 340 21.51 -5.46 -31.41
C CYS A 340 21.65 -4.77 -32.77
N GLY A 341 22.83 -4.85 -33.40
CA GLY A 341 23.07 -4.27 -34.71
C GLY A 341 22.25 -4.92 -35.84
N ASN A 342 21.86 -6.19 -35.70
CA ASN A 342 20.96 -6.88 -36.62
C ASN A 342 19.50 -6.46 -36.39
N LEU A 343 19.10 -6.24 -35.14
CA LEU A 343 17.79 -5.71 -34.77
C LEU A 343 17.60 -4.28 -35.33
N ASP A 344 18.63 -3.44 -35.22
CA ASP A 344 18.62 -2.06 -35.74
C ASP A 344 18.45 -1.99 -37.27
N LYS A 345 18.79 -3.06 -37.99
CA LYS A 345 18.85 -3.11 -39.47
C LYS A 345 17.69 -3.87 -40.13
N LYS A 346 16.91 -4.65 -39.39
CA LYS A 346 15.84 -5.49 -39.97
C LYS A 346 14.50 -4.75 -39.96
N GLU A 347 14.17 -4.13 -41.09
CA GLU A 347 12.83 -3.56 -41.35
C GLU A 347 11.70 -4.62 -41.36
N THR A 348 12.04 -5.91 -41.48
CA THR A 348 11.09 -7.03 -41.61
C THR A 348 10.69 -7.72 -40.30
N VAL A 349 11.30 -7.35 -39.16
CA VAL A 349 10.99 -7.93 -37.84
C VAL A 349 9.97 -7.05 -37.14
N SER A 350 9.00 -7.66 -36.45
CA SER A 350 8.00 -6.88 -35.71
C SER A 350 8.69 -6.03 -34.63
N PRO A 351 8.37 -4.73 -34.50
CA PRO A 351 8.95 -3.88 -33.46
C PRO A 351 8.74 -4.41 -32.03
N ILE A 352 7.71 -5.22 -31.80
CA ILE A 352 7.46 -5.88 -30.51
C ILE A 352 8.52 -6.97 -30.25
N GLU A 353 8.86 -7.77 -31.25
CA GLU A 353 9.92 -8.79 -31.15
C GLU A 353 11.28 -8.14 -30.91
N VAL A 354 11.52 -6.96 -31.51
CA VAL A 354 12.73 -6.17 -31.24
C VAL A 354 12.78 -5.70 -29.78
N ALA A 355 11.66 -5.21 -29.25
CA ALA A 355 11.54 -4.79 -27.85
C ALA A 355 11.78 -5.96 -26.87
N GLU A 356 11.19 -7.12 -27.13
CA GLU A 356 11.41 -8.34 -26.33
C GLU A 356 12.89 -8.77 -26.35
N ALA A 357 13.52 -8.75 -27.52
CA ALA A 357 14.92 -9.10 -27.66
C ALA A 357 15.84 -8.14 -26.91
N TYR A 358 15.62 -6.82 -26.99
CA TYR A 358 16.40 -5.86 -26.19
C TYR A 358 16.23 -6.08 -24.69
N CYS A 359 15.02 -6.41 -24.23
CA CYS A 359 14.80 -6.77 -22.84
C CYS A 359 15.60 -8.02 -22.45
N GLU A 360 15.55 -9.10 -23.23
CA GLU A 360 16.33 -10.31 -22.95
C GLU A 360 17.84 -10.02 -22.92
N ILE A 361 18.35 -9.24 -23.87
CA ILE A 361 19.76 -8.82 -23.92
C ILE A 361 20.12 -7.95 -22.70
N SER A 362 19.24 -7.05 -22.27
CA SER A 362 19.48 -6.21 -21.09
C SER A 362 19.67 -7.03 -19.81
N MET A 363 18.93 -8.15 -19.67
CA MET A 363 19.09 -9.07 -18.54
C MET A 363 20.46 -9.75 -18.56
N LEU A 364 21.00 -10.03 -19.74
CA LEU A 364 22.33 -10.62 -19.88
C LEU A 364 23.42 -9.62 -19.47
N TYR A 365 23.30 -8.36 -19.88
CA TYR A 365 24.18 -7.30 -19.41
C TYR A 365 24.06 -7.06 -17.89
N GLU A 366 22.85 -7.13 -17.33
CA GLU A 366 22.64 -7.08 -15.88
C GLU A 366 23.37 -8.23 -15.15
N ASN A 367 23.30 -9.46 -15.67
CA ASN A 367 24.03 -10.61 -15.11
C ASN A 367 25.56 -10.44 -15.20
N MET A 368 26.05 -9.65 -16.16
CA MET A 368 27.45 -9.25 -16.29
C MET A 368 27.82 -8.04 -15.40
N ASN A 369 26.88 -7.50 -14.62
CA ASN A 369 26.98 -6.24 -13.85
C ASN A 369 27.25 -4.99 -14.71
N GLU A 370 26.88 -5.03 -15.99
CA GLU A 370 26.98 -3.91 -16.94
C GLU A 370 25.66 -3.10 -16.92
N PHE A 371 25.33 -2.54 -15.75
CA PHE A 371 24.02 -1.93 -15.47
C PHE A 371 23.70 -0.74 -16.40
N GLU A 372 24.69 0.05 -16.79
CA GLU A 372 24.56 1.18 -17.71
C GLU A 372 24.08 0.71 -19.09
N THR A 373 24.67 -0.37 -19.60
CA THR A 373 24.29 -0.94 -20.90
C THR A 373 22.90 -1.55 -20.81
N ALA A 374 22.60 -2.26 -19.70
CA ALA A 374 21.28 -2.81 -19.45
C ALA A 374 20.19 -1.72 -19.42
N ILE A 375 20.40 -0.65 -18.64
CA ILE A 375 19.48 0.49 -18.54
C ILE A 375 19.31 1.18 -19.91
N SER A 376 20.40 1.34 -20.68
CA SER A 376 20.34 1.93 -22.03
C SER A 376 19.43 1.12 -22.96
N LEU A 377 19.55 -0.21 -22.94
CA LEU A 377 18.69 -1.11 -23.72
C LEU A 377 17.24 -1.09 -23.26
N LEU A 378 16.99 -1.03 -21.95
CA LEU A 378 15.63 -0.89 -21.42
C LEU A 378 15.00 0.45 -21.84
N LYS A 379 15.74 1.55 -21.83
CA LYS A 379 15.27 2.86 -22.32
C LYS A 379 14.95 2.83 -23.82
N ARG A 380 15.77 2.16 -24.64
CA ARG A 380 15.44 1.93 -26.06
C ARG A 380 14.16 1.11 -26.21
N THR A 381 13.98 0.12 -25.35
CA THR A 381 12.76 -0.69 -25.34
C THR A 381 11.53 0.14 -25.00
N LEU A 382 11.58 0.97 -23.96
CA LEU A 382 10.50 1.89 -23.59
C LEU A 382 10.13 2.80 -24.76
N ALA A 383 11.11 3.38 -25.47
CA ALA A 383 10.85 4.24 -26.63
C ALA A 383 10.13 3.53 -27.79
N ILE A 384 10.22 2.20 -27.89
CA ILE A 384 9.46 1.38 -28.85
C ILE A 384 8.04 1.12 -28.32
N LEU A 385 7.91 0.77 -27.05
CA LEU A 385 6.64 0.39 -26.43
C LEU A 385 5.70 1.58 -26.20
N GLU A 386 6.21 2.75 -25.84
CA GLU A 386 5.45 3.99 -25.62
C GLU A 386 4.62 4.41 -26.86
N LYS A 387 5.07 4.04 -28.06
CA LYS A 387 4.37 4.32 -29.31
C LYS A 387 3.20 3.37 -29.57
N ARG A 388 2.93 2.42 -28.67
CA ARG A 388 1.97 1.32 -28.85
C ARG A 388 1.07 1.18 -27.62
N PRO A 389 -0.12 1.79 -27.65
CA PRO A 389 -1.08 1.72 -26.53
C PRO A 389 -1.52 0.29 -26.17
N GLN A 390 -1.40 -0.67 -27.08
CA GLN A 390 -1.74 -2.09 -26.84
C GLN A 390 -0.71 -2.82 -25.95
N GLU A 391 0.49 -2.26 -25.78
CA GLU A 391 1.62 -2.88 -25.09
C GLU A 391 1.91 -2.28 -23.70
N GLN A 392 0.91 -1.68 -23.05
CA GLN A 392 1.09 -1.03 -21.74
C GLN A 392 1.61 -1.99 -20.66
N GLN A 393 1.23 -3.28 -20.69
CA GLN A 393 1.75 -4.28 -19.75
C GLN A 393 3.28 -4.42 -19.87
N SER A 394 3.76 -4.45 -21.12
CA SER A 394 5.16 -4.64 -21.46
C SER A 394 5.92 -3.38 -21.06
N GLU A 395 5.37 -2.20 -21.38
CA GLU A 395 5.90 -0.89 -20.94
C GLU A 395 6.07 -0.85 -19.42
N GLY A 396 5.02 -1.20 -18.67
CA GLY A 396 5.06 -1.22 -17.20
C GLY A 396 6.11 -2.18 -16.64
N GLY A 397 6.26 -3.37 -17.22
CA GLY A 397 7.30 -4.33 -16.82
C GLY A 397 8.73 -3.83 -17.07
N VAL A 398 8.98 -3.21 -18.24
CA VAL A 398 10.29 -2.61 -18.58
C VAL A 398 10.58 -1.41 -17.69
N SER A 399 9.58 -0.57 -17.41
CA SER A 399 9.69 0.59 -16.53
C SER A 399 10.03 0.17 -15.10
N ALA A 400 9.35 -0.86 -14.57
CA ALA A 400 9.65 -1.43 -13.25
C ALA A 400 11.10 -1.90 -13.13
N ARG A 401 11.60 -2.62 -14.15
CA ARG A 401 12.98 -3.11 -14.17
C ARG A 401 14.00 -1.98 -14.28
N THR A 402 13.69 -0.95 -15.08
CA THR A 402 14.53 0.26 -15.17
C THR A 402 14.65 0.94 -13.81
N GLY A 403 13.52 1.14 -13.12
CA GLY A 403 13.49 1.70 -11.77
C GLY A 403 14.30 0.86 -10.77
N TRP A 404 14.15 -0.47 -10.80
CA TRP A 404 14.93 -1.38 -9.96
C TRP A 404 16.45 -1.27 -10.18
N LEU A 405 16.90 -1.26 -11.44
CA LEU A 405 18.33 -1.13 -11.75
C LEU A 405 18.90 0.21 -11.28
N LEU A 406 18.11 1.29 -11.39
CA LEU A 406 18.51 2.61 -10.88
C LEU A 406 18.61 2.62 -9.35
N LEU A 407 17.72 1.91 -8.63
CA LEU A 407 17.84 1.72 -7.18
C LEU A 407 19.13 0.98 -6.81
N LEU A 408 19.45 -0.11 -7.51
CA LEU A 408 20.69 -0.87 -7.26
C LEU A 408 21.97 -0.03 -7.45
N LYS A 409 21.92 0.96 -8.36
CA LYS A 409 23.02 1.92 -8.56
C LYS A 409 23.07 3.05 -7.52
N GLY A 410 22.06 3.16 -6.66
CA GLY A 410 21.90 4.29 -5.73
C GLY A 410 21.39 5.57 -6.41
N GLU A 411 20.92 5.51 -7.66
CA GLU A 411 20.32 6.65 -8.39
C GLU A 411 18.84 6.81 -8.02
N VAL A 412 18.55 6.86 -6.70
CA VAL A 412 17.18 6.75 -6.13
C VAL A 412 16.20 7.79 -6.69
N PRO A 413 16.54 9.09 -6.84
CA PRO A 413 15.62 10.07 -7.41
C PRO A 413 15.23 9.78 -8.86
N GLN A 414 16.12 9.17 -9.65
CA GLN A 414 15.82 8.79 -11.03
C GLN A 414 14.96 7.53 -11.11
N ALA A 415 15.04 6.64 -10.11
CA ALA A 415 14.27 5.40 -10.07
C ALA A 415 12.76 5.64 -9.87
N ILE A 416 12.39 6.60 -9.02
CA ILE A 416 11.00 6.83 -8.60
C ILE A 416 10.04 7.04 -9.78
N PRO A 417 10.31 7.93 -10.77
CA PRO A 417 9.40 8.13 -11.90
C PRO A 417 9.16 6.87 -12.73
N TYR A 418 10.18 6.02 -12.90
CA TYR A 418 10.02 4.73 -13.59
C TYR A 418 9.15 3.76 -12.79
N LEU A 419 9.32 3.71 -11.46
CA LEU A 419 8.49 2.86 -10.62
C LEU A 419 7.04 3.35 -10.55
N GLU A 420 6.80 4.66 -10.48
CA GLU A 420 5.44 5.24 -10.51
C GLU A 420 4.73 4.97 -11.84
N ASN A 421 5.40 5.22 -12.97
CA ASN A 421 4.89 4.88 -14.29
C ASN A 421 4.59 3.38 -14.43
N ALA A 422 5.45 2.52 -13.89
CA ALA A 422 5.23 1.08 -13.88
C ALA A 422 3.98 0.66 -13.09
N VAL A 423 3.75 1.29 -11.93
CA VAL A 423 2.53 1.07 -11.12
C VAL A 423 1.29 1.44 -11.92
N GLU A 424 1.27 2.61 -12.56
CA GLU A 424 0.14 3.09 -13.35
C GLU A 424 -0.20 2.10 -14.48
N LYS A 425 0.78 1.77 -15.32
CA LYS A 425 0.60 0.89 -16.48
C LYS A 425 0.14 -0.51 -16.11
N LEU A 426 0.68 -1.08 -15.04
CA LEU A 426 0.31 -2.42 -14.59
C LEU A 426 -1.03 -2.44 -13.86
N LYS A 427 -1.42 -1.36 -13.17
CA LYS A 427 -2.77 -1.22 -12.62
C LYS A 427 -3.81 -1.18 -13.72
N ASP A 428 -3.56 -0.43 -14.78
CA ASP A 428 -4.47 -0.33 -15.93
C ASP A 428 -4.57 -1.66 -16.69
N SER A 429 -3.45 -2.39 -16.79
CA SER A 429 -3.40 -3.66 -17.51
C SER A 429 -3.96 -4.85 -16.74
N PHE A 430 -3.72 -4.93 -15.42
CA PHE A 430 -3.98 -6.13 -14.61
C PHE A 430 -4.84 -5.89 -13.35
N GLY A 431 -5.12 -4.64 -13.02
CA GLY A 431 -5.82 -4.23 -11.81
C GLY A 431 -4.90 -3.98 -10.61
N SER A 432 -5.44 -3.28 -9.61
CA SER A 432 -4.69 -2.80 -8.44
C SER A 432 -4.17 -3.87 -7.49
N ARG A 433 -4.75 -5.08 -7.56
CA ARG A 433 -4.37 -6.23 -6.71
C ARG A 433 -3.44 -7.21 -7.41
N HIS A 434 -2.85 -6.85 -8.54
CA HIS A 434 -1.90 -7.73 -9.21
C HIS A 434 -0.57 -7.79 -8.44
N PHE A 435 0.01 -8.98 -8.26
CA PHE A 435 1.26 -9.15 -7.50
C PHE A 435 2.41 -8.26 -8.01
N GLY A 436 2.45 -8.00 -9.32
CA GLY A 436 3.40 -7.09 -9.95
C GLY A 436 3.34 -5.66 -9.41
N VAL A 437 2.14 -5.17 -9.11
CA VAL A 437 1.93 -3.85 -8.49
C VAL A 437 2.47 -3.86 -7.06
N GLY A 438 2.22 -4.94 -6.31
CA GLY A 438 2.77 -5.12 -4.97
C GLY A 438 4.31 -5.11 -4.94
N TYR A 439 4.95 -5.78 -5.90
CA TYR A 439 6.41 -5.79 -6.03
C TYR A 439 6.98 -4.38 -6.29
N ILE A 440 6.35 -3.59 -7.16
CA ILE A 440 6.82 -2.23 -7.45
C ILE A 440 6.60 -1.31 -6.26
N TYR A 441 5.49 -1.46 -5.53
CA TYR A 441 5.30 -0.75 -4.27
C TYR A 441 6.37 -1.13 -3.24
N ASN A 442 6.77 -2.40 -3.13
CA ASN A 442 7.90 -2.77 -2.28
C ASN A 442 9.19 -2.03 -2.70
N ASN A 443 9.46 -1.92 -4.00
CA ASN A 443 10.62 -1.16 -4.49
C ASN A 443 10.51 0.36 -4.22
N LEU A 444 9.32 0.96 -4.36
CA LEU A 444 9.07 2.36 -3.98
C LEU A 444 9.26 2.59 -2.48
N GLY A 445 8.79 1.66 -1.63
CA GLY A 445 9.02 1.70 -0.20
C GLY A 445 10.52 1.69 0.13
N ALA A 446 11.29 0.84 -0.56
CA ALA A 446 12.75 0.79 -0.41
C ALA A 446 13.41 2.11 -0.86
N ALA A 447 12.96 2.68 -1.99
CA ALA A 447 13.41 3.98 -2.46
C ALA A 447 13.19 5.09 -1.41
N TYR A 448 12.01 5.13 -0.77
CA TYR A 448 11.75 6.11 0.29
C TYR A 448 12.58 5.87 1.55
N LEU A 449 12.89 4.61 1.89
CA LEU A 449 13.75 4.31 3.02
C LEU A 449 15.19 4.78 2.77
N GLU A 450 15.73 4.59 1.56
CA GLU A 450 17.04 5.11 1.13
C GLU A 450 17.11 6.65 1.13
N LEU A 451 15.97 7.33 0.91
CA LEU A 451 15.86 8.80 1.00
C LEU A 451 15.65 9.31 2.45
N ASP A 452 15.82 8.46 3.46
CA ASP A 452 15.57 8.77 4.87
C ASP A 452 14.13 9.28 5.14
N ARG A 453 13.15 8.66 4.46
CA ARG A 453 11.70 8.94 4.62
C ARG A 453 10.95 7.71 5.15
N PRO A 454 11.24 7.27 6.39
CA PRO A 454 10.74 5.99 6.89
C PRO A 454 9.21 5.97 7.10
N GLN A 455 8.55 7.11 7.32
CA GLN A 455 7.09 7.21 7.40
C GLN A 455 6.43 6.89 6.05
N SER A 456 6.91 7.52 4.97
CA SER A 456 6.43 7.26 3.61
C SER A 456 6.72 5.81 3.20
N ALA A 457 7.92 5.32 3.52
CA ALA A 457 8.28 3.91 3.28
C ALA A 457 7.30 2.95 3.96
N THR A 458 6.95 3.21 5.23
CA THR A 458 6.01 2.36 6.00
C THR A 458 4.62 2.30 5.34
N GLN A 459 4.08 3.44 4.90
CA GLN A 459 2.78 3.49 4.22
C GLN A 459 2.78 2.67 2.93
N ILE A 460 3.84 2.81 2.13
CA ILE A 460 3.96 2.13 0.85
C ILE A 460 4.23 0.62 1.03
N PHE A 461 5.07 0.23 1.99
CA PHE A 461 5.29 -1.17 2.32
C PHE A 461 4.02 -1.86 2.84
N ALA A 462 3.17 -1.16 3.59
CA ALA A 462 1.88 -1.72 4.01
C ALA A 462 0.98 -2.03 2.81
N VAL A 463 0.87 -1.11 1.84
CA VAL A 463 0.13 -1.34 0.59
C VAL A 463 0.72 -2.52 -0.19
N ALA A 464 2.05 -2.58 -0.32
CA ALA A 464 2.74 -3.69 -0.98
C ALA A 464 2.42 -5.04 -0.31
N LYS A 465 2.47 -5.08 1.03
CA LYS A 465 2.21 -6.27 1.82
C LYS A 465 0.78 -6.77 1.62
N ASP A 466 -0.22 -5.88 1.69
CA ASP A 466 -1.62 -6.26 1.51
C ASP A 466 -1.87 -6.85 0.12
N ILE A 467 -1.27 -6.27 -0.93
CA ILE A 467 -1.38 -6.79 -2.29
C ILE A 467 -0.72 -8.17 -2.41
N LEU A 468 0.50 -8.33 -1.89
CA LEU A 468 1.27 -9.57 -2.01
C LEU A 468 0.68 -10.70 -1.17
N ASP A 469 0.20 -10.42 0.05
CA ASP A 469 -0.47 -11.40 0.90
C ASP A 469 -1.75 -11.93 0.24
N VAL A 470 -2.54 -11.06 -0.39
CA VAL A 470 -3.75 -11.46 -1.11
C VAL A 470 -3.42 -12.23 -2.38
N SER A 471 -2.37 -11.83 -3.11
CA SER A 471 -2.05 -12.38 -4.42
C SER A 471 -1.28 -13.71 -4.37
N LEU A 472 -0.32 -13.80 -3.45
CA LEU A 472 0.66 -14.88 -3.35
C LEU A 472 0.52 -15.67 -2.04
N GLY A 473 -0.13 -15.09 -1.03
CA GLY A 473 -0.22 -15.65 0.32
C GLY A 473 0.84 -15.06 1.28
N PRO A 474 0.57 -15.06 2.59
CA PRO A 474 1.46 -14.48 3.60
C PRO A 474 2.76 -15.27 3.81
N HIS A 475 2.80 -16.53 3.36
CA HIS A 475 3.99 -17.37 3.40
C HIS A 475 4.81 -17.29 2.11
N HIS A 476 4.41 -16.53 1.09
CA HIS A 476 5.25 -16.43 -0.10
C HIS A 476 6.51 -15.59 0.20
N ALA A 477 7.67 -15.98 -0.33
CA ALA A 477 8.95 -15.31 -0.07
C ALA A 477 8.90 -13.79 -0.31
N ASP A 478 8.29 -13.36 -1.42
CA ASP A 478 8.09 -11.93 -1.75
C ASP A 478 7.23 -11.20 -0.68
N SER A 479 6.20 -11.85 -0.12
CA SER A 479 5.35 -11.29 0.95
C SER A 479 6.13 -11.15 2.26
N ILE A 480 6.96 -12.16 2.56
CA ILE A 480 7.82 -12.16 3.75
C ILE A 480 8.87 -11.05 3.66
N GLU A 481 9.47 -10.85 2.49
CA GLU A 481 10.43 -9.77 2.24
C GLU A 481 9.81 -8.39 2.49
N THR A 482 8.59 -8.13 2.00
CA THR A 482 7.89 -6.87 2.26
C THR A 482 7.59 -6.68 3.75
N CYS A 483 7.22 -7.75 4.47
CA CYS A 483 7.04 -7.69 5.92
C CYS A 483 8.35 -7.35 6.65
N GLN A 484 9.48 -7.88 6.18
CA GLN A 484 10.80 -7.57 6.72
C GLN A 484 11.22 -6.12 6.42
N ASN A 485 10.90 -5.60 5.24
CA ASN A 485 11.15 -4.20 4.90
C ASN A 485 10.30 -3.24 5.75
N LEU A 486 9.06 -3.62 6.07
CA LEU A 486 8.20 -2.88 6.99
C LEU A 486 8.80 -2.86 8.42
N SER A 487 9.33 -3.98 8.90
CA SER A 487 10.09 -4.06 10.16
C SER A 487 11.29 -3.10 10.16
N LYS A 488 12.09 -3.08 9.08
CA LYS A 488 13.20 -2.13 8.92
C LYS A 488 12.74 -0.68 8.95
N ALA A 489 11.64 -0.34 8.28
CA ALA A 489 11.09 1.00 8.27
C ALA A 489 10.65 1.45 9.68
N TYR A 490 9.97 0.58 10.45
CA TYR A 490 9.66 0.86 11.86
C TYR A 490 10.89 1.01 12.74
N SER A 491 11.93 0.21 12.50
CA SER A 491 13.21 0.36 13.21
C SER A 491 13.88 1.70 12.91
N ALA A 492 13.83 2.18 11.66
CA ALA A 492 14.38 3.48 11.27
C ALA A 492 13.63 4.64 11.96
N MET A 493 12.34 4.48 12.27
CA MET A 493 11.56 5.43 13.06
C MET A 493 11.80 5.31 14.59
N GLY A 494 12.69 4.43 15.05
CA GLY A 494 12.87 4.15 16.48
C GLY A 494 11.68 3.43 17.14
N SER A 495 10.70 3.00 16.35
CA SER A 495 9.50 2.29 16.82
C SER A 495 9.79 0.80 17.00
N TYR A 496 10.71 0.48 17.92
CA TYR A 496 11.23 -0.88 18.07
C TYR A 496 10.17 -1.92 18.44
N THR A 497 9.09 -1.54 19.14
CA THR A 497 7.98 -2.46 19.45
C THR A 497 7.31 -2.99 18.19
N LEU A 498 6.98 -2.10 17.25
CA LEU A 498 6.37 -2.47 15.96
C LEU A 498 7.37 -3.20 15.08
N ALA A 499 8.64 -2.75 15.06
CA ALA A 499 9.70 -3.43 14.33
C ALA A 499 9.86 -4.89 14.79
N ILE A 500 9.88 -5.12 16.11
CA ILE A 500 9.95 -6.47 16.71
C ILE A 500 8.72 -7.30 16.33
N GLU A 501 7.51 -6.72 16.37
CA GLU A 501 6.28 -7.42 15.99
C GLU A 501 6.31 -7.90 14.54
N PHE A 502 6.64 -7.01 13.59
CA PHE A 502 6.76 -7.39 12.18
C PHE A 502 7.90 -8.36 11.92
N GLN A 503 9.02 -8.22 12.65
CA GLN A 503 10.13 -9.17 12.56
C GLN A 503 9.76 -10.56 13.07
N GLN A 504 8.91 -10.64 14.09
CA GLN A 504 8.40 -11.92 14.57
C GLN A 504 7.52 -12.59 13.51
N ARG A 505 6.63 -11.84 12.84
CA ARG A 505 5.82 -12.37 11.73
C ARG A 505 6.66 -12.92 10.58
N VAL A 506 7.81 -12.29 10.29
CA VAL A 506 8.78 -12.78 9.30
C VAL A 506 9.34 -14.14 9.70
N ILE A 507 9.71 -14.30 10.98
CA ILE A 507 10.21 -15.57 11.53
C ILE A 507 9.12 -16.63 11.44
N ASP A 508 7.91 -16.33 11.90
CA ASP A 508 6.77 -17.27 11.89
C ASP A 508 6.45 -17.74 10.46
N ALA A 509 6.54 -16.83 9.48
CA ALA A 509 6.30 -17.17 8.08
C ALA A 509 7.42 -18.06 7.48
N TRP A 510 8.69 -17.81 7.83
CA TRP A 510 9.82 -18.64 7.41
C TRP A 510 9.84 -20.01 8.09
N GLU A 511 9.39 -20.14 9.34
CA GLU A 511 9.31 -21.44 10.03
C GLU A 511 8.39 -22.43 9.29
N GLY A 512 7.36 -21.93 8.60
CA GLY A 512 6.50 -22.72 7.72
C GLY A 512 7.21 -23.33 6.50
N HIS A 513 8.40 -22.84 6.12
CA HIS A 513 9.22 -23.37 5.01
C HIS A 513 10.21 -24.46 5.45
N GLY A 514 10.31 -24.70 6.75
CA GLY A 514 11.24 -25.65 7.35
C GLY A 514 12.26 -24.97 8.29
N PRO A 515 12.80 -25.72 9.26
CA PRO A 515 13.54 -25.15 10.40
C PRO A 515 14.96 -24.63 10.08
N SER A 516 15.43 -24.68 8.83
CA SER A 516 16.84 -24.47 8.48
C SER A 516 17.07 -23.69 7.16
N THR A 517 16.31 -22.62 6.94
CA THR A 517 16.62 -21.66 5.86
C THR A 517 17.63 -20.61 6.34
N GLU A 518 18.50 -20.12 5.45
CA GLU A 518 19.44 -19.04 5.77
C GLU A 518 18.68 -17.77 6.15
N GLU A 519 17.56 -17.54 5.47
CA GLU A 519 16.64 -16.44 5.67
C GLU A 519 16.03 -16.44 7.09
N LEU A 520 15.70 -17.62 7.64
CA LEU A 520 15.24 -17.75 9.02
C LEU A 520 16.32 -17.37 10.04
N ARG A 521 17.59 -17.72 9.76
CA ARG A 521 18.72 -17.36 10.61
C ARG A 521 18.95 -15.85 10.60
N GLU A 522 18.96 -15.23 9.42
CA GLU A 522 19.06 -13.78 9.26
C GLU A 522 17.91 -13.07 9.98
N ALA A 523 16.67 -13.56 9.83
CA ALA A 523 15.50 -12.97 10.47
C ALA A 523 15.59 -13.01 12.01
N ARG A 524 16.08 -14.12 12.58
CA ARG A 524 16.31 -14.25 14.04
C ARG A 524 17.43 -13.33 14.53
N HIS A 525 18.49 -13.16 13.75
CA HIS A 525 19.57 -12.23 14.07
C HIS A 525 19.05 -10.79 14.13
N SER A 526 18.30 -10.35 13.10
CA SER A 526 17.68 -9.02 13.09
C SER A 526 16.74 -8.81 14.28
N LEU A 527 16.00 -9.84 14.72
CA LEU A 527 15.15 -9.74 15.92
C LEU A 527 15.97 -9.44 17.19
N GLU A 528 17.10 -10.12 17.38
CA GLU A 528 17.96 -9.89 18.55
C GLU A 528 18.66 -8.51 18.51
N GLU A 529 19.04 -8.03 17.33
CA GLU A 529 19.51 -6.64 17.16
C GLU A 529 18.43 -5.63 17.55
N LEU A 530 17.19 -5.82 17.09
CA LEU A 530 16.07 -4.95 17.44
C LEU A 530 15.78 -4.96 18.94
N LYS A 531 15.80 -6.14 19.58
CA LYS A 531 15.66 -6.26 21.04
C LYS A 531 16.79 -5.55 21.78
N THR A 532 18.02 -5.64 21.28
CA THR A 532 19.18 -4.96 21.87
C THR A 532 19.05 -3.45 21.75
N LYS A 533 18.68 -2.93 20.57
CA LYS A 533 18.40 -1.51 20.36
C LYS A 533 17.26 -1.02 21.26
N ALA A 534 16.19 -1.80 21.40
CA ALA A 534 15.08 -1.49 22.30
C ALA A 534 15.52 -1.42 23.78
N ARG A 535 16.36 -2.37 24.23
CA ARG A 535 16.94 -2.35 25.59
C ARG A 535 17.89 -1.18 25.80
N GLY A 536 18.75 -0.89 24.82
CA GLY A 536 19.67 0.25 24.86
C GLY A 536 18.93 1.57 25.01
N LEU A 537 17.89 1.79 24.19
CA LEU A 537 17.01 2.95 24.31
C LEU A 537 16.32 3.01 25.68
N LYS A 538 15.83 1.86 26.19
CA LYS A 538 15.21 1.79 27.51
C LYS A 538 16.19 2.19 28.62
N ASN A 539 17.43 1.71 28.58
CA ASN A 539 18.44 2.03 29.60
C ASN A 539 18.87 3.50 29.54
N LEU A 540 19.05 4.05 28.33
CA LEU A 540 19.35 5.48 28.15
C LEU A 540 18.24 6.34 28.75
N ASN A 541 16.99 6.02 28.42
CA ASN A 541 15.83 6.73 28.97
C ASN A 541 15.72 6.58 30.50
N ILE A 542 16.12 5.43 31.07
CA ILE A 542 16.14 5.26 32.54
C ILE A 542 17.11 6.25 33.19
N GLN A 543 18.31 6.39 32.62
CA GLN A 543 19.32 7.33 33.10
C GLN A 543 18.86 8.79 32.92
N GLU A 544 18.26 9.13 31.78
CA GLU A 544 17.75 10.49 31.56
C GLU A 544 16.61 10.86 32.51
N MET A 545 15.80 9.91 32.99
CA MET A 545 14.77 10.22 33.98
C MET A 545 15.33 10.57 35.36
N GLU A 546 16.61 10.31 35.65
CA GLU A 546 17.24 10.88 36.85
C GLU A 546 17.26 12.42 36.78
N LYS A 547 17.05 13.03 35.60
CA LYS A 547 16.82 14.47 35.45
C LYS A 547 15.44 14.90 35.97
N LEU A 548 14.43 14.02 36.03
CA LEU A 548 13.07 14.36 36.48
C LEU A 548 13.10 14.90 37.90
N VAL A 549 12.48 16.04 38.13
CA VAL A 549 12.46 16.68 39.47
C VAL A 549 11.80 15.72 40.48
N SER A 550 10.77 14.98 40.07
CA SER A 550 10.12 13.97 40.92
C SER A 550 11.03 12.85 41.41
N SER A 551 12.20 12.63 40.80
CA SER A 551 13.13 11.56 41.19
C SER A 551 14.11 11.97 42.31
N TRP A 552 14.35 13.26 42.54
CA TRP A 552 15.37 13.74 43.49
C TRP A 552 14.98 14.97 44.33
N PHE A 553 13.76 15.51 44.20
CA PHE A 553 13.30 16.73 44.90
C PHE A 553 13.48 16.69 46.43
N SER A 554 13.58 15.51 47.06
CA SER A 554 13.81 15.35 48.49
C SER A 554 15.20 15.77 48.97
N ASN A 555 16.12 16.12 48.06
CA ASN A 555 17.41 16.70 48.41
C ASN A 555 17.23 18.10 49.01
N LYS A 556 17.91 18.40 50.12
CA LYS A 556 17.57 19.52 51.02
C LYS A 556 17.65 20.95 50.44
N THR A 557 18.24 21.15 49.26
CA THR A 557 18.48 22.48 48.68
C THR A 557 18.11 22.55 47.21
N VAL A 558 17.59 23.70 46.76
CA VAL A 558 17.36 23.97 45.34
C VAL A 558 18.71 24.06 44.61
N PRO A 559 18.96 23.26 43.55
CA PRO A 559 20.23 23.31 42.83
C PRO A 559 20.43 24.64 42.11
N GLN A 560 21.70 25.06 41.92
CA GLN A 560 22.04 26.34 41.30
C GLN A 560 21.42 26.53 39.91
N SER A 561 21.30 25.46 39.12
CA SER A 561 20.68 25.48 37.80
C SER A 561 19.16 25.69 37.79
N TYR A 562 18.50 25.60 38.95
CA TYR A 562 17.07 25.87 39.14
C TYR A 562 16.80 27.24 39.79
N ILE A 563 17.85 27.97 40.15
CA ILE A 563 17.74 29.29 40.80
C ILE A 563 17.62 30.37 39.72
N PHE A 564 16.46 31.03 39.67
CA PHE A 564 16.20 32.15 38.77
C PHE A 564 17.07 33.36 39.13
N PRO A 565 17.38 34.26 38.18
CA PRO A 565 18.03 35.52 38.50
C PRO A 565 17.11 36.38 39.40
N PRO A 566 17.65 37.23 40.30
CA PRO A 566 16.88 37.94 41.33
C PRO A 566 15.62 38.66 40.81
N GLU A 567 15.71 39.30 39.65
CA GLU A 567 14.63 40.03 38.98
C GLU A 567 13.49 39.15 38.45
N ALA A 568 13.75 37.87 38.20
CA ALA A 568 12.77 36.92 37.68
C ALA A 568 12.20 35.98 38.76
N ARG A 569 12.72 36.06 40.00
CA ARG A 569 12.26 35.22 41.12
C ARG A 569 10.85 35.62 41.56
N PRO A 570 10.04 34.66 42.05
CA PRO A 570 8.78 35.00 42.71
C PRO A 570 9.02 35.71 44.05
N GLY A 571 10.15 35.46 44.72
CA GLY A 571 10.49 36.04 46.02
C GLY A 571 9.65 35.48 47.18
N ASN A 572 9.80 36.07 48.38
CA ASN A 572 9.09 35.65 49.59
C ASN A 572 7.72 36.32 49.79
N HIS A 573 7.30 37.16 48.84
CA HIS A 573 6.07 37.92 48.95
C HIS A 573 4.88 36.99 48.65
N VAL A 574 4.00 36.83 49.64
CA VAL A 574 2.72 36.15 49.43
C VAL A 574 1.87 37.04 48.54
N ILE A 575 1.82 36.72 47.24
CA ILE A 575 0.95 37.41 46.29
C ILE A 575 -0.50 37.20 46.75
N PRO A 576 -1.26 38.29 47.00
CA PRO A 576 -2.64 38.19 47.44
C PRO A 576 -3.46 37.34 46.48
N ARG A 577 -4.21 36.40 47.05
CA ARG A 577 -5.21 35.65 46.29
C ARG A 577 -6.38 36.59 46.06
N CYS A 578 -6.74 36.80 44.80
CA CYS A 578 -7.71 37.83 44.47
C CYS A 578 -9.00 37.23 43.94
N ASN A 579 -10.12 37.68 44.51
CA ASN A 579 -11.46 37.32 44.06
C ASN A 579 -11.89 38.11 42.80
N THR A 580 -10.99 38.87 42.19
CA THR A 580 -11.29 39.74 41.03
C THR A 580 -11.25 39.01 39.70
N ILE A 581 -10.65 37.81 39.63
CA ILE A 581 -10.67 37.01 38.41
C ILE A 581 -12.13 36.61 38.13
N PRO A 582 -12.68 36.95 36.94
CA PRO A 582 -14.07 36.67 36.65
C PRO A 582 -14.39 35.18 36.75
N VAL A 583 -15.52 34.86 37.40
CA VAL A 583 -16.06 33.50 37.48
C VAL A 583 -17.38 33.47 36.70
N VAL A 584 -17.44 32.64 35.66
CA VAL A 584 -18.58 32.54 34.75
C VAL A 584 -19.32 31.22 34.97
N ASP A 585 -20.62 31.31 35.22
CA ASP A 585 -21.51 30.15 35.38
C ASP A 585 -22.10 29.75 34.02
N LEU A 586 -21.59 28.66 33.44
CA LEU A 586 -22.00 28.23 32.10
C LEU A 586 -23.36 27.53 32.05
N SER A 587 -23.97 27.18 33.19
CA SER A 587 -25.32 26.60 33.20
C SER A 587 -26.37 27.58 32.63
N LYS A 588 -26.11 28.89 32.78
CA LYS A 588 -26.99 29.97 32.32
C LYS A 588 -26.93 30.20 30.81
N ALA A 589 -25.91 29.68 30.11
CA ALA A 589 -25.79 29.77 28.66
C ALA A 589 -26.84 28.93 27.91
N LEU A 590 -27.50 28.00 28.60
CA LEU A 590 -28.60 27.16 28.10
C LEU A 590 -30.00 27.73 28.40
N ALA A 591 -30.08 28.87 29.09
CA ALA A 591 -31.32 29.54 29.50
C ALA A 591 -31.53 30.88 28.76
N HIS A 592 -32.60 31.61 29.10
CA HIS A 592 -32.93 32.94 28.52
C HIS A 592 -31.83 34.02 28.74
N ASP A 593 -30.80 33.72 29.55
CA ASP A 593 -29.71 34.63 29.93
C ASP A 593 -28.44 34.50 29.07
N ARG A 594 -28.49 33.82 27.91
CA ARG A 594 -27.31 33.60 27.04
C ARG A 594 -26.56 34.89 26.70
N ILE A 595 -27.27 35.97 26.40
CA ILE A 595 -26.68 37.29 26.09
C ILE A 595 -25.81 37.80 27.25
N VAL A 596 -26.25 37.61 28.50
CA VAL A 596 -25.51 38.04 29.69
C VAL A 596 -24.21 37.26 29.81
N ILE A 597 -24.24 35.94 29.57
CA ILE A 597 -23.04 35.10 29.63
C ILE A 597 -22.06 35.43 28.52
N VAL A 598 -22.54 35.65 27.29
CA VAL A 598 -21.69 36.08 26.17
C VAL A 598 -20.97 37.39 26.51
N GLN A 599 -21.68 38.37 27.06
CA GLN A 599 -21.10 39.64 27.49
C GLN A 599 -20.10 39.47 28.65
N GLN A 600 -20.37 38.60 29.62
CA GLN A 600 -19.45 38.32 30.72
C GLN A 600 -18.14 37.68 30.25
N ILE A 601 -18.23 36.68 29.37
CA ILE A 601 -17.06 36.02 28.78
C ILE A 601 -16.27 37.03 27.96
N LEU A 602 -16.93 37.78 27.08
CA LEU A 602 -16.27 38.76 26.22
C LEU A 602 -15.53 39.81 27.05
N LYS A 603 -16.18 40.38 28.08
CA LYS A 603 -15.57 41.35 28.97
C LYS A 603 -14.38 40.76 29.74
N ALA A 604 -14.49 39.54 30.24
CA ALA A 604 -13.39 38.89 30.94
C ALA A 604 -12.19 38.62 30.00
N SER A 605 -12.45 38.21 28.76
CA SER A 605 -11.43 38.01 27.72
C SER A 605 -10.78 39.32 27.25
N GLN A 606 -11.49 40.43 27.28
CA GLN A 606 -10.97 41.77 26.98
C GLN A 606 -10.11 42.33 28.11
N GLU A 607 -10.59 42.23 29.36
CA GLU A 607 -9.96 42.88 30.51
C GLU A 607 -8.84 42.07 31.18
N PHE A 608 -8.93 40.73 31.11
CA PHE A 608 -7.97 39.84 31.76
C PHE A 608 -7.31 38.87 30.78
N GLY A 609 -7.99 38.51 29.68
CA GLY A 609 -7.61 37.34 28.89
C GLY A 609 -7.75 36.02 29.64
N PHE A 610 -8.38 36.06 30.81
CA PHE A 610 -8.33 35.00 31.82
C PHE A 610 -9.60 34.99 32.66
N PHE A 611 -10.22 33.83 32.85
CA PHE A 611 -11.40 33.67 33.70
C PHE A 611 -11.57 32.22 34.18
N GLN A 612 -12.41 32.01 35.19
CA GLN A 612 -12.80 30.67 35.64
C GLN A 612 -14.23 30.36 35.19
N VAL A 613 -14.50 29.11 34.86
CA VAL A 613 -15.83 28.61 34.52
C VAL A 613 -16.28 27.55 35.51
N VAL A 614 -17.52 27.68 35.98
CA VAL A 614 -18.20 26.71 36.87
C VAL A 614 -19.47 26.21 36.19
N ASN A 615 -20.02 25.10 36.68
CA ASN A 615 -21.18 24.43 36.09
C ASN A 615 -21.02 24.19 34.58
N HIS A 616 -19.80 23.84 34.18
CA HIS A 616 -19.38 23.70 32.79
C HIS A 616 -19.89 22.42 32.11
N GLY A 617 -20.54 21.52 32.84
CA GLY A 617 -21.16 20.31 32.28
C GLY A 617 -20.19 19.15 31.99
N VAL A 618 -18.91 19.28 32.35
CA VAL A 618 -18.00 18.11 32.39
C VAL A 618 -18.27 17.40 33.71
N PRO A 619 -18.49 16.07 33.72
CA PRO A 619 -18.80 15.34 34.95
C PRO A 619 -17.68 15.44 36.01
N GLU A 620 -18.02 15.81 37.24
CA GLU A 620 -17.05 16.02 38.33
C GLU A 620 -16.27 14.75 38.67
N ASN A 621 -16.94 13.59 38.64
CA ASN A 621 -16.30 12.29 38.85
C ASN A 621 -15.25 12.00 37.77
N LEU A 622 -15.51 12.37 36.51
CA LEU A 622 -14.56 12.22 35.42
C LEU A 622 -13.33 13.11 35.61
N VAL A 623 -13.53 14.36 36.03
CA VAL A 623 -12.43 15.29 36.34
C VAL A 623 -11.59 14.74 37.49
N THR A 624 -12.23 14.25 38.55
CA THR A 624 -11.57 13.65 39.72
C THR A 624 -10.76 12.41 39.34
N ASP A 625 -11.38 11.47 38.61
CA ASP A 625 -10.72 10.25 38.13
C ASP A 625 -9.54 10.56 37.21
N THR A 626 -9.68 11.58 36.35
CA THR A 626 -8.60 12.06 35.47
C THR A 626 -7.43 12.62 36.27
N MET A 627 -7.69 13.47 37.26
CA MET A 627 -6.63 14.00 38.12
C MET A 627 -5.94 12.89 38.93
N ASN A 628 -6.69 11.87 39.37
CA ASN A 628 -6.13 10.73 40.09
C ASN A 628 -5.24 9.87 39.19
N VAL A 629 -5.64 9.57 37.95
CA VAL A 629 -4.83 8.76 37.04
C VAL A 629 -3.53 9.48 36.64
N PHE A 630 -3.55 10.80 36.55
CA PHE A 630 -2.33 11.59 36.34
C PHE A 630 -1.40 11.53 37.54
N LYS A 631 -1.91 11.68 38.77
CA LYS A 631 -1.08 11.52 39.98
C LYS A 631 -0.46 10.12 40.04
N GLU A 632 -1.25 9.09 39.80
CA GLU A 632 -0.79 7.70 39.75
C GLU A 632 0.31 7.51 38.69
N PHE A 633 0.15 8.11 37.49
CA PHE A 633 1.18 8.09 36.45
C PHE A 633 2.53 8.67 36.94
N PHE A 634 2.53 9.83 37.60
CA PHE A 634 3.78 10.44 38.08
C PHE A 634 4.41 9.64 39.24
N GLU A 635 3.60 8.94 40.02
CA GLU A 635 4.03 8.03 41.09
C GLU A 635 4.58 6.68 40.59
N LEU A 636 4.42 6.36 39.29
CA LEU A 636 4.95 5.11 38.72
C LEU A 636 6.46 4.98 38.88
N PRO A 637 6.98 3.75 39.01
CA PRO A 637 8.41 3.47 38.95
C PRO A 637 9.04 4.00 37.66
N ALA A 638 10.35 4.28 37.73
CA ALA A 638 11.16 4.71 36.60
C ALA A 638 10.95 3.78 35.38
N GLU A 639 11.04 2.47 35.59
CA GLU A 639 11.01 1.47 34.52
C GLU A 639 9.75 1.53 33.65
N ASP A 640 8.64 1.98 34.24
CA ASP A 640 7.34 2.11 33.59
C ASP A 640 7.19 3.44 32.85
N LYS A 641 7.92 4.48 33.26
CA LYS A 641 7.95 5.81 32.62
C LYS A 641 9.03 5.92 31.53
N ALA A 642 10.09 5.10 31.60
CA ALA A 642 11.25 5.17 30.70
C ALA A 642 10.88 5.05 29.22
N GLY A 643 9.87 4.23 28.90
CA GLY A 643 9.39 4.08 27.53
C GLY A 643 8.83 5.38 26.94
N ILE A 644 8.44 6.35 27.77
CA ILE A 644 7.74 7.59 27.40
C ILE A 644 8.65 8.82 27.55
N TYR A 645 9.71 8.74 28.36
CA TYR A 645 10.69 9.82 28.47
C TYR A 645 11.30 10.16 27.10
N SER A 646 11.34 11.44 26.76
CA SER A 646 12.01 11.94 25.56
C SER A 646 12.10 13.46 25.56
N GLU A 647 13.29 13.98 25.24
CA GLU A 647 13.51 15.40 24.95
C GLU A 647 13.32 15.73 23.45
N ASP A 648 13.13 14.72 22.59
CA ASP A 648 12.91 14.91 21.16
C ASP A 648 11.55 15.56 20.86
N LEU A 649 11.61 16.77 20.30
CA LEU A 649 10.45 17.55 19.89
C LEU A 649 9.56 16.84 18.86
N LYS A 650 10.13 15.93 18.05
CA LYS A 650 9.41 15.15 17.04
C LYS A 650 8.60 14.01 17.65
N ARG A 651 8.88 13.61 18.89
CA ARG A 651 8.12 12.56 19.56
C ARG A 651 6.78 13.10 20.07
N PRO A 652 5.62 12.59 19.59
CA PRO A 652 4.32 13.19 19.86
C PRO A 652 3.84 12.99 21.31
N CYS A 653 4.04 11.80 21.88
CA CYS A 653 3.79 11.51 23.30
C CYS A 653 5.13 11.42 24.03
N ARG A 654 5.36 12.32 24.99
CA ARG A 654 6.62 12.37 25.74
C ARG A 654 6.46 12.87 27.17
N LEU A 655 7.32 12.32 28.03
CA LEU A 655 7.58 12.80 29.38
C LEU A 655 8.95 13.50 29.38
N TYR A 656 9.04 14.69 29.97
CA TYR A 656 10.29 15.43 30.13
C TYR A 656 10.24 16.28 31.40
N THR A 657 11.39 16.85 31.80
CA THR A 657 11.50 17.76 32.94
C THR A 657 11.79 19.18 32.48
N SER A 658 11.38 20.17 33.26
CA SER A 658 11.55 21.60 33.00
C SER A 658 10.93 22.07 31.66
N SER A 659 11.73 22.10 30.60
CA SER A 659 11.33 22.44 29.24
C SER A 659 11.78 21.34 28.27
N SER A 660 11.32 21.42 27.02
CA SER A 660 11.77 20.49 25.98
C SER A 660 13.20 20.73 25.50
N ASN A 661 13.95 21.63 26.15
CA ASN A 661 15.32 21.99 25.79
C ASN A 661 16.22 22.00 27.04
N TYR A 662 16.10 20.95 27.86
CA TYR A 662 16.71 20.87 29.19
C TYR A 662 18.21 21.18 29.19
N ASP A 663 18.98 20.61 28.26
CA ASP A 663 20.44 20.75 28.25
C ASP A 663 20.94 22.14 27.76
N HIS A 664 20.06 22.98 27.22
CA HIS A 664 20.41 24.28 26.64
C HIS A 664 19.66 25.46 27.27
N GLU A 665 18.82 25.23 28.27
CA GLU A 665 18.16 26.29 29.00
C GLU A 665 19.08 26.91 30.05
N ASN A 666 18.98 28.23 30.23
CA ASN A 666 19.84 28.95 31.18
C ASN A 666 19.47 28.65 32.64
N VAL A 667 18.18 28.37 32.90
CA VAL A 667 17.64 28.05 34.22
C VAL A 667 16.53 27.03 34.04
N HIS A 668 16.57 25.93 34.79
CA HIS A 668 15.55 24.89 34.78
C HIS A 668 14.31 25.29 35.59
N LEU A 669 13.15 24.84 35.12
CA LEU A 669 11.85 24.94 35.76
C LEU A 669 11.62 23.75 36.70
N TRP A 670 11.03 24.03 37.87
CA TRP A 670 10.72 23.02 38.89
C TRP A 670 9.44 22.24 38.55
N ARG A 671 9.47 21.45 37.47
CA ARG A 671 8.35 20.61 37.05
C ARG A 671 8.79 19.40 36.22
N ASP A 672 7.93 18.38 36.22
CA ASP A 672 7.89 17.35 35.18
C ASP A 672 6.64 17.55 34.32
N ASN A 673 6.71 17.20 33.04
CA ASN A 673 5.64 17.41 32.07
C ASN A 673 5.39 16.17 31.20
N LEU A 674 4.15 15.68 31.21
CA LEU A 674 3.66 14.69 30.24
C LEU A 674 2.84 15.41 29.17
N ARG A 675 3.22 15.26 27.90
CA ARG A 675 2.58 15.92 26.77
C ARG A 675 2.23 14.92 25.68
N HIS A 676 1.00 14.96 25.17
CA HIS A 676 0.58 14.15 24.03
C HIS A 676 -0.60 14.76 23.27
N PRO A 677 -0.74 14.52 21.95
CA PRO A 677 -1.93 14.89 21.20
C PRO A 677 -3.13 14.07 21.68
N CYS A 678 -4.34 14.57 21.43
CA CYS A 678 -5.58 13.89 21.82
C CYS A 678 -6.67 13.87 20.74
N HIS A 679 -6.38 14.36 19.54
CA HIS A 679 -7.27 14.32 18.39
C HIS A 679 -6.47 14.14 17.08
N PRO A 680 -6.93 13.29 16.14
CA PRO A 680 -8.05 12.35 16.25
C PRO A 680 -7.73 11.24 17.27
N LEU A 681 -8.74 10.87 18.08
CA LEU A 681 -8.55 10.01 19.25
C LEU A 681 -8.08 8.60 18.87
N GLU A 682 -8.57 8.07 17.75
CA GLU A 682 -8.25 6.74 17.24
C GLU A 682 -6.76 6.54 16.93
N ASP A 683 -6.06 7.60 16.55
CA ASP A 683 -4.62 7.56 16.31
C ASP A 683 -3.84 7.91 17.57
N CYS A 684 -4.30 8.92 18.31
CA CYS A 684 -3.63 9.38 19.52
C CYS A 684 -3.56 8.29 20.61
N ILE A 685 -4.63 7.52 20.80
CA ILE A 685 -4.72 6.52 21.88
C ILE A 685 -3.64 5.43 21.77
N LYS A 686 -3.15 5.16 20.55
CA LYS A 686 -2.13 4.13 20.28
C LYS A 686 -0.77 4.50 20.90
N ILE A 687 -0.45 5.80 20.95
CA ILE A 687 0.84 6.32 21.41
C ILE A 687 0.86 6.75 22.88
N TRP A 688 -0.30 6.83 23.54
CA TRP A 688 -0.42 7.23 24.95
C TRP A 688 0.19 6.21 25.94
N PRO A 689 0.44 6.63 27.21
CA PRO A 689 0.84 5.70 28.27
C PRO A 689 -0.07 4.46 28.35
N GLN A 690 0.53 3.28 28.54
CA GLN A 690 -0.21 2.04 28.85
C GLN A 690 -0.47 1.86 30.34
N LYS A 691 0.34 2.50 31.18
CA LYS A 691 0.23 2.53 32.62
C LYS A 691 -0.05 3.97 33.07
N PRO A 692 -0.93 4.20 34.05
CA PRO A 692 -1.84 3.23 34.67
C PRO A 692 -2.78 2.56 33.66
N THR A 693 -3.26 1.35 33.95
CA THR A 693 -4.11 0.58 33.01
C THR A 693 -5.38 1.32 32.60
N ARG A 694 -5.91 2.17 33.49
CA ARG A 694 -7.09 3.01 33.25
C ARG A 694 -6.78 4.34 32.55
N TYR A 695 -5.50 4.68 32.31
CA TYR A 695 -5.09 5.96 31.73
C TYR A 695 -5.82 6.25 30.43
N ARG A 696 -5.74 5.33 29.47
CA ARG A 696 -6.27 5.56 28.11
C ARG A 696 -7.78 5.75 28.09
N GLU A 697 -8.52 4.97 28.87
CA GLU A 697 -9.98 5.04 28.94
C GLU A 697 -10.46 6.36 29.56
N ILE A 698 -9.91 6.72 30.72
CA ILE A 698 -10.30 7.93 31.46
C ILE A 698 -9.89 9.18 30.67
N VAL A 699 -8.63 9.24 30.21
CA VAL A 699 -8.09 10.41 29.51
C VAL A 699 -8.76 10.58 28.14
N ALA A 700 -9.16 9.50 27.47
CA ALA A 700 -9.97 9.57 26.24
C ALA A 700 -11.32 10.26 26.51
N THR A 701 -12.04 9.79 27.53
CA THR A 701 -13.36 10.33 27.90
C THR A 701 -13.24 11.80 28.30
N TYR A 702 -12.24 12.14 29.11
CA TYR A 702 -11.95 13.53 29.49
C TYR A 702 -11.62 14.41 28.29
N SER A 703 -10.78 13.95 27.36
CA SER A 703 -10.39 14.73 26.17
C SER A 703 -11.59 15.08 25.29
N ILE A 704 -12.56 14.16 25.17
CA ILE A 704 -13.81 14.40 24.44
C ILE A 704 -14.63 15.51 25.12
N GLU A 705 -14.82 15.42 26.44
CA GLU A 705 -15.61 16.42 27.19
C GLU A 705 -14.90 17.79 27.26
N ALA A 706 -13.58 17.80 27.39
CA ALA A 706 -12.77 19.03 27.32
C ALA A 706 -12.86 19.69 25.93
N LYS A 707 -12.81 18.90 24.84
CA LYS A 707 -13.04 19.40 23.48
C LYS A 707 -14.41 20.06 23.35
N LYS A 708 -15.48 19.39 23.82
CA LYS A 708 -16.85 19.93 23.79
C LYS A 708 -16.95 21.25 24.56
N LEU A 709 -16.37 21.31 25.76
CA LEU A 709 -16.34 22.53 26.57
C LEU A 709 -15.64 23.68 25.85
N GLY A 710 -14.46 23.41 25.28
CA GLY A 710 -13.69 24.41 24.56
C GLY A 710 -14.37 24.97 23.33
N LEU A 711 -14.94 24.10 22.49
CA LEU A 711 -15.70 24.52 21.32
C LEU A 711 -16.93 25.34 21.71
N ARG A 712 -17.61 25.01 22.81
CA ARG A 712 -18.73 25.81 23.31
C ARG A 712 -18.29 27.20 23.76
N ILE A 713 -17.13 27.33 24.40
CA ILE A 713 -16.57 28.63 24.80
C ILE A 713 -16.18 29.45 23.57
N LEU A 714 -15.52 28.83 22.59
CA LEU A 714 -15.19 29.47 21.31
C LEU A 714 -16.45 29.97 20.59
N GLU A 715 -17.55 29.22 20.61
CA GLU A 715 -18.82 29.65 20.04
C GLU A 715 -19.41 30.88 20.76
N LEU A 716 -19.34 30.92 22.10
CA LEU A 716 -19.78 32.08 22.86
C LEU A 716 -18.90 33.32 22.62
N LEU A 717 -17.59 33.12 22.43
CA LEU A 717 -16.67 34.19 22.04
C LEU A 717 -16.95 34.69 20.62
N SER A 718 -17.22 33.77 19.69
CA SER A 718 -17.62 34.09 18.31
C SER A 718 -18.87 34.97 18.29
N GLU A 719 -19.90 34.55 19.02
CA GLU A 719 -21.16 35.31 19.19
C GLU A 719 -20.91 36.69 19.80
N GLY A 720 -20.08 36.79 20.84
CA GLY A 720 -19.75 38.06 21.48
C GLY A 720 -18.97 39.02 20.59
N LEU A 721 -18.13 38.50 19.70
CA LEU A 721 -17.40 39.27 18.69
C LEU A 721 -18.26 39.63 17.47
N GLY A 722 -19.45 39.05 17.32
CA GLY A 722 -20.29 39.22 16.14
C GLY A 722 -19.83 38.41 14.92
N LEU A 723 -18.99 37.38 15.15
CA LEU A 723 -18.55 36.44 14.13
C LEU A 723 -19.64 35.37 13.87
N GLY A 724 -19.56 34.72 12.70
CA GLY A 724 -20.49 33.65 12.34
C GLY A 724 -20.41 32.44 13.27
N SER A 725 -21.50 31.68 13.35
CA SER A 725 -21.50 30.40 14.09
C SER A 725 -20.51 29.42 13.46
N GLY A 726 -19.74 28.71 14.29
CA GLY A 726 -18.71 27.78 13.81
C GLY A 726 -17.45 28.42 13.22
N PHE A 727 -17.25 29.74 13.38
CA PHE A 727 -16.08 30.46 12.84
C PHE A 727 -14.74 29.81 13.21
N PHE A 728 -14.57 29.40 14.47
CA PHE A 728 -13.35 28.75 14.95
C PHE A 728 -13.28 27.24 14.66
N GLY A 729 -14.17 26.72 13.81
CA GLY A 729 -14.17 25.32 13.39
C GLY A 729 -12.97 24.94 12.52
N ASP A 730 -12.94 23.67 12.10
CA ASP A 730 -11.97 23.13 11.16
C ASP A 730 -10.52 23.43 11.56
N LYS A 731 -9.72 23.98 10.62
CA LYS A 731 -8.28 24.21 10.78
C LYS A 731 -7.91 25.10 11.95
N LEU A 732 -8.81 25.97 12.45
CA LEU A 732 -8.51 26.85 13.59
C LEU A 732 -8.51 26.11 14.95
N SER A 733 -9.18 24.96 15.03
CA SER A 733 -9.32 24.17 16.27
C SER A 733 -9.08 22.66 16.08
N GLU A 734 -8.41 22.27 15.00
CA GLU A 734 -8.17 20.88 14.64
C GLU A 734 -7.14 20.19 15.55
N SER A 735 -6.09 20.91 15.95
CA SER A 735 -4.95 20.36 16.67
C SER A 735 -5.13 20.45 18.18
N LEU A 736 -5.47 19.32 18.81
CA LEU A 736 -5.76 19.24 20.24
C LEU A 736 -4.65 18.54 21.01
N LEU A 737 -4.16 19.21 22.04
CA LEU A 737 -3.00 18.77 22.80
C LEU A 737 -3.29 18.81 24.30
N LEU A 738 -2.90 17.74 24.99
CA LEU A 738 -2.98 17.64 26.43
C LEU A 738 -1.57 17.73 27.04
N SER A 739 -1.42 18.57 28.06
CA SER A 739 -0.17 18.74 28.81
C SER A 739 -0.43 18.71 30.30
N VAL A 740 0.13 17.69 30.96
CA VAL A 740 0.02 17.48 32.40
C VAL A 740 1.31 17.95 33.05
N ASN A 741 1.21 18.92 33.96
CA ASN A 741 2.35 19.40 34.72
C ASN A 741 2.31 18.85 36.13
N HIS A 742 3.43 18.31 36.60
CA HIS A 742 3.62 17.86 37.96
C HIS A 742 4.74 18.67 38.63
N TYR A 743 4.42 19.30 39.75
CA TYR A 743 5.33 20.15 40.52
C TYR A 743 5.55 19.49 41.90
N PRO A 744 6.68 18.79 42.12
CA PRO A 744 7.02 18.24 43.42
C PRO A 744 7.24 19.35 44.47
N PRO A 745 7.15 19.05 45.78
CA PRO A 745 7.48 20.00 46.84
C PRO A 745 8.90 20.58 46.66
N CYS A 746 9.02 21.91 46.72
CA CYS A 746 10.28 22.61 46.53
C CYS A 746 10.89 23.07 47.87
N PRO A 747 12.17 22.78 48.18
CA PRO A 747 12.79 23.19 49.44
C PRO A 747 12.74 24.71 49.68
N ASP A 748 12.90 25.51 48.62
CA ASP A 748 12.81 26.96 48.66
C ASP A 748 12.07 27.49 47.40
N PRO A 749 10.73 27.62 47.45
CA PRO A 749 9.93 28.07 46.32
C PRO A 749 10.16 29.55 45.97
N SER A 750 10.90 30.32 46.78
CA SER A 750 11.20 31.73 46.50
C SER A 750 12.25 31.91 45.39
N LEU A 751 13.02 30.86 45.10
CA LEU A 751 14.17 30.88 44.18
C LEU A 751 13.86 30.35 42.78
N THR A 752 12.75 29.63 42.60
CA THR A 752 12.45 28.89 41.37
C THR A 752 11.00 29.06 40.92
N LEU A 753 10.69 28.64 39.70
CA LEU A 753 9.36 28.66 39.12
C LEU A 753 9.03 27.29 38.53
N GLY A 754 7.76 26.89 38.63
CA GLY A 754 7.27 25.70 37.94
C GLY A 754 7.07 25.97 36.44
N VAL A 755 6.63 27.17 36.07
CA VAL A 755 6.55 27.66 34.69
C VAL A 755 6.90 29.14 34.69
N SER A 756 7.75 29.56 33.75
CA SER A 756 8.16 30.95 33.58
C SER A 756 7.01 31.86 33.10
N ARG A 757 7.23 33.18 33.17
CA ARG A 757 6.35 34.20 32.60
C ARG A 757 6.20 33.97 31.08
N HIS A 758 4.97 33.75 30.61
CA HIS A 758 4.67 33.58 29.19
C HIS A 758 3.20 33.90 28.88
N CYS A 759 2.91 34.00 27.58
CA CYS A 759 1.56 33.96 27.02
C CYS A 759 1.41 32.67 26.21
N ASP A 760 0.19 32.13 26.16
CA ASP A 760 -0.09 30.87 25.46
C ASP A 760 -0.07 31.07 23.94
N PRO A 761 0.62 30.23 23.15
CA PRO A 761 0.72 30.41 21.70
C PRO A 761 -0.52 29.93 20.95
N ASN A 762 -1.44 29.23 21.60
CA ASN A 762 -2.57 28.54 20.98
C ASN A 762 -3.80 29.46 20.82
N LEU A 763 -4.93 28.88 20.41
CA LEU A 763 -6.21 29.60 20.31
C LEU A 763 -6.82 29.79 21.69
N LEU A 764 -7.11 28.68 22.38
CA LEU A 764 -7.75 28.67 23.70
C LEU A 764 -7.16 27.57 24.59
N THR A 765 -6.91 27.87 25.86
CA THR A 765 -6.46 26.88 26.85
C THR A 765 -7.55 26.66 27.89
N ILE A 766 -7.85 25.39 28.17
CA ILE A 766 -8.70 24.96 29.28
C ILE A 766 -7.80 24.27 30.31
N LEU A 767 -7.67 24.86 31.48
CA LEU A 767 -6.75 24.41 32.52
C LEU A 767 -7.55 23.96 33.75
N HIS A 768 -7.36 22.70 34.15
CA HIS A 768 -7.71 22.27 35.50
C HIS A 768 -6.49 22.40 36.40
N GLN A 769 -6.56 23.30 37.38
CA GLN A 769 -5.42 23.67 38.21
C GLN A 769 -5.26 22.83 39.51
N GLY A 770 -6.17 21.88 39.75
CA GLY A 770 -6.22 21.09 40.99
C GLY A 770 -6.56 21.96 42.22
N ASP A 771 -6.48 21.41 43.43
CA ASP A 771 -6.86 22.13 44.67
C ASP A 771 -5.68 22.87 45.32
N VAL A 772 -4.50 22.82 44.70
CA VAL A 772 -3.27 23.43 45.23
C VAL A 772 -3.00 24.73 44.48
N TYR A 773 -2.91 25.83 45.23
CA TYR A 773 -2.55 27.14 44.71
C TYR A 773 -1.18 27.13 44.02
N GLY A 774 -1.04 27.90 42.94
CA GLY A 774 0.24 28.07 42.25
C GLY A 774 0.17 28.82 40.93
N LEU A 775 -1.01 29.04 40.37
CA LEU A 775 -1.18 29.83 39.15
C LEU A 775 -1.24 31.32 39.47
N GLN A 776 -0.52 32.13 38.69
CA GLN A 776 -0.52 33.59 38.81
C GLN A 776 -0.67 34.21 37.43
N VAL A 777 -1.51 35.24 37.34
CA VAL A 777 -1.73 36.04 36.12
C VAL A 777 -1.20 37.46 36.35
N PHE A 778 -0.56 38.04 35.35
CA PHE A 778 -0.03 39.40 35.42
C PHE A 778 -1.06 40.38 34.87
N LYS A 779 -1.42 41.40 35.66
CA LYS A 779 -2.39 42.41 35.27
C LYS A 779 -2.05 43.75 35.94
N ASP A 780 -2.17 44.84 35.18
CA ASP A 780 -1.99 46.21 35.66
C ASP A 780 -0.66 46.45 36.41
N GLY A 781 0.41 45.77 35.98
CA GLY A 781 1.75 45.87 36.58
C GLY A 781 1.99 44.95 37.79
N GLU A 782 0.99 44.18 38.21
CA GLU A 782 1.08 43.32 39.39
C GLU A 782 0.74 41.85 39.07
N TRP A 783 1.33 40.94 39.85
CA TRP A 783 0.96 39.53 39.81
C TRP A 783 -0.25 39.28 40.71
N ILE A 784 -1.25 38.57 40.18
CA ILE A 784 -2.48 38.20 40.87
C ILE A 784 -2.54 36.68 41.00
N GLY A 785 -2.78 36.20 42.22
CA GLY A 785 -2.96 34.78 42.49
C GLY A 785 -4.35 34.29 42.08
N VAL A 786 -4.41 33.20 41.31
CA VAL A 786 -5.67 32.54 40.94
C VAL A 786 -6.05 31.54 42.03
N GLU A 787 -7.13 31.80 42.75
CA GLU A 787 -7.65 30.85 43.75
C GLU A 787 -8.24 29.62 43.03
N PRO A 788 -7.81 28.39 43.38
CA PRO A 788 -8.45 27.19 42.88
C PRO A 788 -9.88 27.06 43.40
N LEU A 789 -10.83 27.05 42.46
CA LEU A 789 -12.22 26.77 42.76
C LEU A 789 -12.52 25.29 42.53
N HIS A 790 -13.31 24.73 43.43
CA HIS A 790 -13.76 23.34 43.31
C HIS A 790 -14.57 23.14 42.04
N ASN A 791 -14.26 22.07 41.30
CA ASN A 791 -14.91 21.70 40.04
C ASN A 791 -15.03 22.87 39.05
N ALA A 792 -13.93 23.60 38.86
CA ALA A 792 -13.84 24.73 37.94
C ALA A 792 -12.68 24.54 36.96
N PHE A 793 -12.84 25.09 35.76
CA PHE A 793 -11.75 25.24 34.81
C PHE A 793 -11.34 26.69 34.69
N VAL A 794 -10.05 26.91 34.55
CA VAL A 794 -9.48 28.18 34.12
C VAL A 794 -9.50 28.21 32.59
N VAL A 795 -9.91 29.31 32.01
CA VAL A 795 -9.89 29.57 30.57
C VAL A 795 -8.90 30.71 30.32
N ASN A 796 -7.91 30.43 29.47
CA ASN A 796 -6.91 31.41 29.03
C ASN A 796 -7.04 31.65 27.52
N ILE A 797 -7.08 32.93 27.14
CA ILE A 797 -7.04 33.36 25.76
C ILE A 797 -5.59 33.32 25.29
N GLY A 798 -5.33 32.61 24.19
CA GLY A 798 -3.99 32.54 23.61
C GLY A 798 -3.77 33.61 22.53
N HIS A 799 -2.52 33.72 22.08
CA HIS A 799 -2.10 34.70 21.07
C HIS A 799 -2.94 34.64 19.78
N GLN A 800 -3.36 33.45 19.33
CA GLN A 800 -4.09 33.37 18.06
C GLN A 800 -5.46 34.06 18.14
N LEU A 801 -6.15 33.98 19.29
CA LEU A 801 -7.42 34.72 19.48
C LEU A 801 -7.19 36.23 19.57
N GLN A 802 -6.10 36.68 20.21
CA GLN A 802 -5.75 38.11 20.23
C GLN A 802 -5.50 38.65 18.82
N ILE A 803 -4.78 37.89 17.98
CA ILE A 803 -4.45 38.27 16.61
C ILE A 803 -5.72 38.31 15.74
N ILE A 804 -6.52 37.23 15.74
CA ILE A 804 -7.75 37.14 14.96
C ILE A 804 -8.74 38.24 15.34
N SER A 805 -8.83 38.57 16.63
CA SER A 805 -9.70 39.63 17.14
C SER A 805 -9.14 41.05 16.99
N ASN A 806 -8.00 41.22 16.32
CA ASN A 806 -7.33 42.51 16.15
C ASN A 806 -7.13 43.25 17.49
N ASN A 807 -6.55 42.57 18.49
CA ASN A 807 -6.34 43.07 19.86
C ASN A 807 -7.60 43.34 20.70
N LYS A 808 -8.80 43.03 20.21
CA LYS A 808 -10.04 43.14 21.01
C LYS A 808 -10.00 42.16 22.18
N LEU A 809 -9.56 40.92 21.99
CA LEU A 809 -9.26 40.00 23.10
C LEU A 809 -7.78 40.10 23.49
N LYS A 810 -7.47 39.88 24.76
CA LYS A 810 -6.09 39.93 25.27
C LYS A 810 -5.59 38.53 25.62
N SER A 811 -4.36 38.21 25.21
CA SER A 811 -3.64 37.06 25.71
C SER A 811 -3.06 37.38 27.08
N ALA A 812 -3.28 36.52 28.06
CA ALA A 812 -2.87 36.79 29.43
C ALA A 812 -1.46 36.28 29.72
N GLU A 813 -0.61 37.18 30.21
CA GLU A 813 0.68 36.80 30.78
C GLU A 813 0.47 36.06 32.09
N HIS A 814 1.07 34.89 32.22
CA HIS A 814 0.90 34.07 33.41
C HIS A 814 2.16 33.25 33.73
N ARG A 815 2.22 32.74 34.96
CA ARG A 815 3.29 31.86 35.45
C ARG A 815 2.77 30.86 36.47
N ALA A 816 3.58 29.85 36.77
CA ALA A 816 3.29 28.90 37.85
C ALA A 816 4.39 28.92 38.92
N VAL A 817 4.00 29.19 40.16
CA VAL A 817 4.87 29.08 41.34
C VAL A 817 4.71 27.72 42.00
N THR A 818 5.74 27.29 42.74
CA THR A 818 5.75 26.04 43.50
C THR A 818 5.51 26.30 44.98
N ASN A 819 5.49 25.24 45.79
CA ASN A 819 5.39 25.34 47.24
C ASN A 819 6.23 24.25 47.90
N SER A 820 6.52 24.40 49.20
CA SER A 820 7.40 23.49 49.93
C SER A 820 6.73 22.30 50.61
N ARG A 821 5.40 22.18 50.53
CA ARG A 821 4.64 21.24 51.38
C ARG A 821 3.96 20.12 50.60
N VAL A 822 3.33 20.44 49.48
CA VAL A 822 2.41 19.54 48.77
C VAL A 822 2.70 19.57 47.27
N ALA A 823 2.78 18.39 46.65
CA ALA A 823 2.91 18.28 45.21
C ALA A 823 1.66 18.84 44.51
N ARG A 824 1.84 19.54 43.39
CA ARG A 824 0.74 20.10 42.59
C ARG A 824 0.74 19.42 41.23
N THR A 825 -0.43 18.99 40.76
CA THR A 825 -0.62 18.47 39.41
C THR A 825 -1.68 19.27 38.70
N THR A 826 -1.43 19.66 37.45
CA THR A 826 -2.40 20.40 36.61
C THR A 826 -2.51 19.74 35.25
N VAL A 827 -3.65 19.90 34.58
CA VAL A 827 -3.83 19.48 33.19
C VAL A 827 -4.30 20.66 32.34
N ALA A 828 -3.50 21.01 31.35
CA ALA A 828 -3.82 21.99 30.33
C ALA A 828 -4.27 21.27 29.05
N PHE A 829 -5.43 21.66 28.54
CA PHE A 829 -5.97 21.23 27.26
C PHE A 829 -5.89 22.41 26.29
N PHE A 830 -5.01 22.29 25.30
CA PHE A 830 -4.74 23.32 24.31
C PHE A 830 -5.52 23.06 23.03
N ILE A 831 -6.26 24.06 22.58
CA ILE A 831 -6.91 24.10 21.27
C ILE A 831 -6.04 24.94 20.36
N ASN A 832 -5.47 24.30 19.33
CA ASN A 832 -4.53 24.91 18.41
C ASN A 832 -5.09 24.88 16.97
N PRO A 833 -4.70 25.86 16.15
CA PRO A 833 -4.80 25.72 14.71
C PRO A 833 -3.93 24.57 14.16
N SER A 834 -4.23 24.11 12.94
CA SER A 834 -3.35 23.24 12.16
C SER A 834 -2.09 24.01 11.74
N ASP A 835 -0.99 23.29 11.52
CA ASP A 835 0.31 23.89 11.15
C ASP A 835 0.23 24.80 9.91
N ASP A 836 -0.58 24.42 8.93
CA ASP A 836 -0.79 25.11 7.66
C ASP A 836 -1.93 26.16 7.72
N CYS A 837 -2.58 26.33 8.86
CA CYS A 837 -3.63 27.32 9.04
C CYS A 837 -3.05 28.73 8.93
N VAL A 838 -3.66 29.56 8.09
CA VAL A 838 -3.34 30.99 8.01
C VAL A 838 -4.06 31.71 9.14
N ILE A 839 -3.30 32.48 9.92
CA ILE A 839 -3.82 33.32 11.00
C ILE A 839 -3.67 34.78 10.56
N GLU A 840 -4.76 35.52 10.65
CA GLU A 840 -4.83 36.95 10.33
C GLU A 840 -5.97 37.62 11.13
N PRO A 841 -5.93 38.95 11.33
CA PRO A 841 -7.07 39.68 11.87
C PRO A 841 -8.31 39.53 10.99
N ASP A 842 -9.45 39.18 11.59
CA ASP A 842 -10.70 39.09 10.84
C ASP A 842 -11.20 40.47 10.43
N LYS A 843 -11.52 40.63 9.14
CA LYS A 843 -11.90 41.93 8.56
C LYS A 843 -13.17 42.52 9.17
N SER A 844 -14.09 41.68 9.68
CA SER A 844 -15.31 42.16 10.34
C SER A 844 -15.06 42.73 11.73
N LEU A 845 -13.88 42.47 12.30
CA LEU A 845 -13.46 42.94 13.61
C LEU A 845 -12.53 44.15 13.55
N ILE A 846 -12.20 44.65 12.37
CA ILE A 846 -11.42 45.88 12.17
C ILE A 846 -12.41 47.03 11.96
N ASP A 847 -12.34 48.05 12.81
CA ASP A 847 -13.21 49.22 12.68
C ASP A 847 -12.84 50.02 11.42
N THR A 848 -13.78 50.77 10.82
CA THR A 848 -13.58 51.41 9.49
C THR A 848 -12.41 52.38 9.41
N ASP A 849 -12.00 52.93 10.55
CA ASP A 849 -10.89 53.89 10.68
C ASP A 849 -9.60 53.22 11.21
N GLU A 850 -9.62 51.90 11.45
CA GLU A 850 -8.48 51.14 11.97
C GLU A 850 -7.76 50.35 10.86
N SER A 851 -6.44 50.19 11.03
CA SER A 851 -5.64 49.27 10.22
C SER A 851 -5.45 47.93 10.96
N PRO A 852 -5.28 46.81 10.24
CA PRO A 852 -4.95 45.53 10.87
C PRO A 852 -3.64 45.65 11.66
N ALA A 853 -3.66 45.22 12.92
CA ALA A 853 -2.48 45.25 13.79
C ALA A 853 -1.46 44.16 13.44
N TYR A 854 -1.87 43.13 12.70
CA TYR A 854 -1.06 41.97 12.36
C TYR A 854 -1.16 41.62 10.87
N LYS A 855 -0.06 41.13 10.30
CA LYS A 855 -0.05 40.57 8.95
C LYS A 855 -0.52 39.10 8.95
N PRO A 856 -0.99 38.56 7.82
CA PRO A 856 -1.26 37.12 7.71
C PRO A 856 0.02 36.28 7.77
N PHE A 857 -0.04 35.13 8.46
CA PHE A 857 1.07 34.16 8.55
C PHE A 857 0.55 32.73 8.76
N GLN A 858 1.39 31.71 8.55
CA GLN A 858 1.03 30.33 8.90
C GLN A 858 1.29 30.04 10.38
N PHE A 859 0.41 29.30 11.05
CA PHE A 859 0.56 28.97 12.46
C PHE A 859 1.88 28.26 12.78
N LYS A 860 2.38 27.40 11.87
CA LYS A 860 3.70 26.78 12.00
C LYS A 860 4.85 27.79 12.07
N GLU A 861 4.79 28.87 11.29
CA GLU A 861 5.80 29.94 11.33
C GLU A 861 5.79 30.63 12.69
N PHE A 862 4.60 30.89 13.23
CA PHE A 862 4.43 31.43 14.58
C PHE A 862 5.02 30.51 15.65
N LEU A 863 4.71 29.22 15.62
CA LEU A 863 5.22 28.26 16.60
C LEU A 863 6.76 28.14 16.58
N LEU A 864 7.37 28.20 15.40
CA LEU A 864 8.83 28.20 15.26
C LEU A 864 9.45 29.45 15.89
N ASN A 865 8.87 30.63 15.63
CA ASN A 865 9.31 31.89 16.24
C ASN A 865 9.10 31.91 17.76
N TYR A 866 7.93 31.47 18.22
CA TYR A 866 7.61 31.39 19.65
C TYR A 866 8.60 30.48 20.40
N SER A 867 8.95 29.35 19.81
CA SER A 867 9.89 28.39 20.39
C SER A 867 11.31 28.94 20.45
N SER A 868 11.78 29.65 19.42
CA SER A 868 13.14 30.23 19.39
C SER A 868 13.32 31.34 20.42
N LEU A 869 12.23 32.05 20.77
CA LEU A 869 12.20 33.10 21.77
C LEU A 869 11.82 32.60 23.18
N MET A 870 11.73 31.28 23.37
CA MET A 870 11.34 30.64 24.64
C MET A 870 10.03 31.20 25.23
N GLY A 871 9.07 31.56 24.37
CA GLY A 871 7.76 32.07 24.78
C GLY A 871 7.77 33.45 25.43
N ASN A 872 8.78 34.28 25.15
CA ASN A 872 8.85 35.66 25.65
C ASN A 872 7.62 36.47 25.18
N PRO A 873 6.75 36.93 26.10
CA PRO A 873 5.46 37.53 25.73
C PRO A 873 5.59 38.87 25.00
N GLU A 874 6.70 39.59 25.19
CA GLU A 874 6.94 40.91 24.59
C GLU A 874 7.43 40.79 23.14
N LYS A 875 8.22 39.75 22.84
CA LYS A 875 8.92 39.62 21.55
C LYS A 875 8.27 38.66 20.55
N CYS A 876 7.43 37.73 21.02
CA CYS A 876 6.89 36.69 20.14
C CYS A 876 5.94 37.21 19.06
N LEU A 877 5.31 38.37 19.29
CA LEU A 877 4.38 39.00 18.35
C LEU A 877 5.04 39.97 17.36
N GLU A 878 6.17 40.59 17.72
CA GLU A 878 6.84 41.64 16.93
C GLU A 878 7.00 41.29 15.43
N PRO A 879 7.42 40.06 15.04
CA PRO A 879 7.62 39.75 13.62
C PRO A 879 6.31 39.71 12.81
N PHE A 880 5.16 39.63 13.48
CA PHE A 880 3.84 39.49 12.89
C PHE A 880 3.02 40.79 12.96
N GLU A 881 3.48 41.77 13.74
CA GLU A 881 2.85 43.07 13.85
C GLU A 881 3.04 43.91 12.58
N LEU A 882 2.00 44.65 12.21
CA LEU A 882 2.07 45.72 11.23
C LEU A 882 2.23 47.01 12.03
N HIS A 883 3.45 47.54 12.10
CA HIS A 883 3.67 48.85 12.71
C HIS A 883 2.89 49.91 11.91
N ALA A 884 2.00 50.62 12.59
CA ALA A 884 1.26 51.75 12.03
C ALA A 884 2.16 52.99 11.87
#